data_AF-A0A6P5AG07-F1
#
_entry.id   AF-A0A6P5AG07-F1
#
_cell.length_a   1.000
_cell.length_b   1.000
_cell.length_c   1.000
_cell.angle_alpha   90.00
_cell.angle_beta   90.00
_cell.angle_gamma   90.00
#
_symmetry.space_group_name_H-M   'P 1'
#
loop_
_entity.id
_entity.type
_entity.pdbx_description
1 polymer ?
#
loop_
_entity_poly.entity_id
_entity_poly.type
_entity_poly.pdbx_seq_one_letter_code
_entity_poly.pdbx_strand_id
1 'polypeptide(L)'
;MASKKNVYQFFAQECSYYSGKVRPYLRYKNIPYETVAPSIQVHMEIIIPRAGWSVVPVIITPEDKVVQDTTAIIEYLEQKHPHPAVVPPTPRQNLVSLLLELFADEWLLLPAMHYRWSKTEHKKYVDLNFGFIIKENASPLEQMENLEDFKGYSFFKNSIRSLGINSDTVGEVERSYREFLSDFQQHLNRYPYLLGYQPCVADFAFCGPLYAHLYRDPVPGYLMKCQAPLVASYVERMNGALLNPSHDVVDGKAVKKSVSPDKQGFLPGDEIPATLDPILHRMFTEQVPVLLDTVKKVTQYMKDNPEVDVLPRVIGSHNFRLGNVTSQRGVYTYPMWMLQRITDYYRSLSPRQQEMIDRYLDRYPGGRELMKVDMSGCRVERLDVRICLDLFAEPRVLPCQHSFCTDCLQKIAAPKGNKPLRRGRSRKTQNKTAEKALEFECPTCKETVSLKEHVIQSLPRNFHLQNITDSFQKSRKSEGKRKREGESGSEKKKARPLMCSVHQDQVLDVYCVSCKRPVCTSCVQEGDHRGHTTGDIHAAYDTARKTVRESLVLLEGRSKNMTWSLEKLKRSEEKIKHSAKSLEQSIKDQCSNLKKAVDKQEQALIAQTKAAKTRYLQRQKELLSVYKNKHEALTKELELAKHHLENKQPVNFLMDVQALQQKLTELQKSQETCDVLFPHTSLSKCVDFRPTLQTLQGMELSHDSSSTELTIRASISVADFRTGPVGKRRYSSAVVWQSLEWRLLIENKLSTVSGGQKRFLSVFLQCLGRPDSQGAWFLTVATQLRILPQEAHGQMYQKWLRNRYDAQHANKGWSEFIALEELEKPNCGLVNDGRVILEAFVKL
;
A
#
# COMPACT_ATOMS: atom_id res chain seq x y z
N MET A 1 30.98 -23.11 -19.03
CA MET A 1 30.45 -23.39 -17.67
C MET A 1 30.86 -22.24 -16.77
N ALA A 2 29.98 -21.26 -16.56
CA ALA A 2 30.29 -20.05 -15.80
C ALA A 2 30.14 -20.30 -14.29
N SER A 3 31.11 -19.81 -13.52
CA SER A 3 31.19 -19.76 -12.06
C SER A 3 29.82 -19.58 -11.37
N LYS A 4 29.33 -20.62 -10.68
CA LYS A 4 28.13 -20.53 -9.82
C LYS A 4 28.39 -19.49 -8.73
N LYS A 5 27.64 -18.38 -8.74
CA LYS A 5 27.70 -17.33 -7.72
C LYS A 5 27.32 -17.91 -6.35
N ASN A 6 28.16 -17.66 -5.34
CA ASN A 6 27.96 -18.03 -3.94
C ASN A 6 26.97 -17.06 -3.25
N VAL A 7 25.75 -16.92 -3.78
CA VAL A 7 24.78 -15.88 -3.39
C VAL A 7 23.44 -16.51 -3.01
N TYR A 8 22.83 -16.06 -1.91
CA TYR A 8 21.50 -16.51 -1.49
C TYR A 8 20.42 -15.89 -2.38
N GLN A 9 19.44 -16.68 -2.81
CA GLN A 9 18.24 -16.14 -3.47
C GLN A 9 17.18 -15.83 -2.42
N PHE A 10 16.82 -14.56 -2.27
CA PHE A 10 15.86 -14.06 -1.29
C PHE A 10 14.54 -13.71 -1.97
N PHE A 11 13.59 -14.63 -1.95
CA PHE A 11 12.25 -14.46 -2.50
C PHE A 11 11.42 -13.63 -1.52
N ALA A 12 11.28 -12.35 -1.80
CA ALA A 12 10.79 -11.40 -0.83
C ALA A 12 10.11 -10.21 -1.49
N GLN A 13 9.21 -9.58 -0.75
CA GLN A 13 8.54 -8.36 -1.19
C GLN A 13 8.68 -7.25 -0.15
N GLU A 14 8.65 -6.04 -0.65
CA GLU A 14 8.85 -4.83 0.13
C GLU A 14 7.68 -4.53 1.08
N CYS A 15 6.46 -4.91 0.70
CA CYS A 15 5.27 -4.78 1.53
C CYS A 15 5.05 -5.98 2.48
N SER A 16 5.87 -7.04 2.45
CA SER A 16 5.68 -8.20 3.34
C SER A 16 6.25 -7.93 4.72
N TYR A 17 5.41 -8.17 5.73
CA TYR A 17 5.75 -8.12 7.15
C TYR A 17 7.03 -8.89 7.43
N TYR A 18 7.02 -10.14 6.99
CA TYR A 18 8.04 -11.14 7.27
C TYR A 18 9.30 -10.92 6.43
N SER A 19 9.16 -10.44 5.20
CA SER A 19 10.33 -10.00 4.41
C SER A 19 11.05 -8.82 5.07
N GLY A 20 10.29 -7.92 5.72
CA GLY A 20 10.80 -6.82 6.55
C GLY A 20 11.62 -7.26 7.76
N LYS A 21 11.48 -8.51 8.23
CA LYS A 21 12.29 -9.10 9.32
C LYS A 21 13.63 -9.65 8.81
N VAL A 22 13.63 -10.40 7.70
CA VAL A 22 14.86 -11.06 7.18
C VAL A 22 15.81 -10.12 6.45
N ARG A 23 15.28 -9.15 5.70
CA ARG A 23 16.09 -8.18 4.94
C ARG A 23 17.09 -7.39 5.81
N PRO A 24 16.69 -6.74 6.91
CA PRO A 24 17.62 -6.01 7.77
C PRO A 24 18.67 -6.95 8.39
N TYR A 25 18.31 -8.21 8.68
CA TYR A 25 19.26 -9.22 9.17
C TYR A 25 20.35 -9.55 8.15
N LEU A 26 19.97 -9.84 6.89
CA LEU A 26 20.91 -10.09 5.80
C LEU A 26 21.88 -8.91 5.60
N ARG A 27 21.35 -7.67 5.66
CA ARG A 27 22.13 -6.43 5.55
C ARG A 27 23.10 -6.26 6.73
N TYR A 28 22.62 -6.46 7.95
CA TYR A 28 23.44 -6.33 9.16
C TYR A 28 24.59 -7.33 9.18
N LYS A 29 24.34 -8.58 8.78
CA LYS A 29 25.35 -9.63 8.67
C LYS A 29 26.24 -9.50 7.43
N ASN A 30 25.97 -8.54 6.55
CA ASN A 30 26.65 -8.38 5.26
C ASN A 30 26.65 -9.68 4.42
N ILE A 31 25.54 -10.42 4.45
CA ILE A 31 25.39 -11.67 3.69
C ILE A 31 25.04 -11.32 2.24
N PRO A 32 25.77 -11.80 1.21
CA PRO A 32 25.41 -11.55 -0.18
C PRO A 32 24.11 -12.27 -0.57
N TYR A 33 23.14 -11.51 -1.06
CA TYR A 33 21.87 -12.06 -1.54
C TYR A 33 21.36 -11.33 -2.79
N GLU A 34 20.57 -12.04 -3.59
CA GLU A 34 19.79 -11.49 -4.71
C GLU A 34 18.31 -11.52 -4.33
N THR A 35 17.65 -10.35 -4.36
CA THR A 35 16.21 -10.28 -4.13
C THR A 35 15.47 -10.75 -5.38
N VAL A 36 14.63 -11.76 -5.23
CA VAL A 36 13.75 -12.25 -6.31
C VAL A 36 12.32 -11.82 -5.99
N ALA A 37 11.71 -11.06 -6.92
CA ALA A 37 10.32 -10.65 -6.79
C ALA A 37 9.42 -11.91 -6.85
N PRO A 38 8.52 -12.12 -5.87
CA PRO A 38 7.70 -13.31 -5.83
C PRO A 38 6.46 -13.12 -6.73
N SER A 39 6.65 -13.00 -8.05
CA SER A 39 5.54 -12.91 -9.01
C SER A 39 4.65 -14.16 -8.97
N ILE A 40 3.49 -14.12 -9.63
CA ILE A 40 2.62 -15.31 -9.73
C ILE A 40 3.38 -16.49 -10.35
N GLN A 41 4.17 -16.23 -11.38
CA GLN A 41 4.99 -17.25 -12.03
C GLN A 41 6.02 -17.84 -11.07
N VAL A 42 6.76 -16.99 -10.35
CA VAL A 42 7.74 -17.44 -9.34
C VAL A 42 7.09 -18.24 -8.21
N HIS A 43 5.87 -17.88 -7.79
CA HIS A 43 5.12 -18.67 -6.83
C HIS A 43 4.83 -20.08 -7.35
N MET A 44 4.34 -20.18 -8.59
CA MET A 44 3.92 -21.46 -9.18
C MET A 44 5.10 -22.35 -9.57
N GLU A 45 6.19 -21.78 -10.08
CA GLU A 45 7.32 -22.52 -10.62
C GLU A 45 8.40 -22.82 -9.57
N ILE A 46 8.53 -21.97 -8.54
CA ILE A 46 9.64 -22.06 -7.58
C ILE A 46 9.14 -22.20 -6.14
N ILE A 47 8.42 -21.22 -5.61
CA ILE A 47 8.12 -21.16 -4.16
C ILE A 47 7.24 -22.34 -3.73
N ILE A 48 6.09 -22.55 -4.38
CA ILE A 48 5.15 -23.61 -3.99
C ILE A 48 5.76 -25.00 -4.20
N PRO A 49 6.37 -25.34 -5.35
CA PRO A 49 6.97 -26.67 -5.55
C PRO A 49 8.10 -26.99 -4.57
N ARG A 50 8.86 -25.97 -4.14
CA ARG A 50 10.07 -26.18 -3.33
C ARG A 50 9.86 -26.00 -1.83
N ALA A 51 9.06 -25.03 -1.41
CA ALA A 51 8.77 -24.76 -0.01
C ALA A 51 7.46 -25.41 0.47
N GLY A 52 6.58 -25.82 -0.45
CA GLY A 52 5.28 -26.44 -0.14
C GLY A 52 4.20 -25.42 0.28
N TRP A 53 4.55 -24.15 0.42
CA TRP A 53 3.62 -23.10 0.83
C TRP A 53 3.90 -21.76 0.15
N SER A 54 2.86 -20.99 -0.17
CA SER A 54 2.92 -19.78 -1.00
C SER A 54 3.25 -18.47 -0.25
N VAL A 55 3.83 -18.53 0.95
CA VAL A 55 4.12 -17.31 1.76
C VAL A 55 5.59 -16.96 1.69
N VAL A 56 5.87 -15.67 1.54
CA VAL A 56 7.21 -15.08 1.53
C VAL A 56 7.54 -14.46 2.89
N PRO A 57 8.82 -14.47 3.32
CA PRO A 57 10.01 -14.76 2.52
C PRO A 57 10.36 -16.25 2.42
N VAL A 58 11.12 -16.57 1.36
CA VAL A 58 11.83 -17.85 1.19
C VAL A 58 13.27 -17.55 0.83
N ILE A 59 14.22 -18.29 1.41
CA ILE A 59 15.62 -18.29 0.99
C ILE A 59 15.95 -19.61 0.30
N ILE A 60 16.61 -19.52 -0.85
CA ILE A 60 17.33 -20.64 -1.46
C ILE A 60 18.82 -20.38 -1.30
N THR A 61 19.53 -21.31 -0.66
CA THR A 61 20.96 -21.18 -0.37
C THR A 61 21.81 -21.45 -1.63
N PRO A 62 23.10 -21.06 -1.63
CA PRO A 62 24.01 -21.42 -2.73
C PRO A 62 24.11 -22.94 -2.98
N GLU A 63 23.84 -23.75 -1.94
CA GLU A 63 23.79 -25.21 -2.00
C GLU A 63 22.41 -25.77 -2.39
N ASP A 64 21.50 -24.92 -2.89
CA ASP A 64 20.15 -25.28 -3.34
C ASP A 64 19.23 -25.81 -2.21
N LYS A 65 19.51 -25.44 -0.96
CA LYS A 65 18.61 -25.72 0.19
C LYS A 65 17.53 -24.66 0.29
N VAL A 66 16.29 -25.06 0.51
CA VAL A 66 15.14 -24.16 0.69
C VAL A 66 14.88 -23.98 2.17
N VAL A 67 14.76 -22.71 2.61
CA VAL A 67 14.36 -22.36 3.97
C VAL A 67 13.26 -21.32 3.88
N GLN A 68 12.06 -21.67 4.38
CA GLN A 68 10.92 -20.76 4.52
C GLN A 68 10.74 -20.42 6.01
N ASP A 69 9.91 -19.43 6.36
CA ASP A 69 9.74 -18.86 7.72
C ASP A 69 10.91 -18.00 8.20
N THR A 70 10.60 -16.82 8.72
CA THR A 70 11.62 -15.81 9.05
C THR A 70 12.49 -16.20 10.23
N THR A 71 11.91 -16.86 11.22
CA THR A 71 12.63 -17.32 12.40
C THR A 71 13.57 -18.44 12.01
N ALA A 72 13.08 -19.44 11.28
CA ALA A 72 13.92 -20.54 10.79
C ALA A 72 15.01 -20.07 9.79
N ILE A 73 14.69 -19.08 8.95
CA ILE A 73 15.68 -18.44 8.07
C ILE A 73 16.79 -17.78 8.90
N ILE A 74 16.44 -16.97 9.89
CA ILE A 74 17.43 -16.29 10.74
C ILE A 74 18.25 -17.30 11.53
N GLU A 75 17.64 -18.33 12.12
CA GLU A 75 18.36 -19.40 12.83
C GLU A 75 19.33 -20.15 11.91
N TYR A 76 18.90 -20.51 10.70
CA TYR A 76 19.75 -21.17 9.71
C TYR A 76 20.93 -20.27 9.32
N LEU A 77 20.68 -19.00 9.07
CA LEU A 77 21.72 -18.05 8.68
C LEU A 77 22.65 -17.71 9.85
N GLU A 78 22.16 -17.64 11.10
CA GLU A 78 22.99 -17.39 12.29
C GLU A 78 23.98 -18.52 12.51
N GLN A 79 23.55 -19.77 12.30
CA GLN A 79 24.44 -20.94 12.35
C GLN A 79 25.51 -20.92 11.26
N LYS A 80 25.18 -20.42 10.06
CA LYS A 80 26.12 -20.33 8.93
C LYS A 80 27.02 -19.09 8.96
N HIS A 81 26.53 -18.00 9.55
CA HIS A 81 27.18 -16.68 9.62
C HIS A 81 27.13 -16.17 11.07
N PRO A 82 27.92 -16.76 11.98
CA PRO A 82 27.81 -16.50 13.43
C PRO A 82 28.25 -15.11 13.86
N HIS A 83 28.93 -14.33 12.99
CA HIS A 83 29.46 -13.01 13.32
C HIS A 83 28.93 -11.92 12.37
N PRO A 84 28.61 -10.72 12.88
CA PRO A 84 28.46 -10.36 14.31
C PRO A 84 27.25 -11.06 14.96
N ALA A 85 27.38 -11.62 16.17
CA ALA A 85 26.33 -12.43 16.79
C ALA A 85 25.09 -11.60 17.14
N VAL A 86 23.88 -12.09 16.88
CA VAL A 86 22.64 -11.36 17.26
C VAL A 86 21.87 -12.03 18.40
N VAL A 87 22.35 -13.19 18.86
CA VAL A 87 21.84 -13.87 20.05
C VAL A 87 22.61 -13.35 21.26
N PRO A 88 21.95 -12.74 22.25
CA PRO A 88 22.64 -12.32 23.47
C PRO A 88 23.25 -13.52 24.20
N PRO A 89 24.50 -13.42 24.68
CA PRO A 89 25.18 -14.55 25.33
C PRO A 89 24.67 -14.81 26.75
N THR A 90 23.99 -13.84 27.36
CA THR A 90 23.57 -13.92 28.75
C THR A 90 22.11 -14.40 28.90
N PRO A 91 21.79 -15.16 29.97
CA PRO A 91 20.52 -15.85 30.09
C PRO A 91 19.26 -14.98 29.98
N ARG A 92 19.22 -13.88 30.73
CA ARG A 92 18.05 -12.99 30.82
C ARG A 92 17.86 -12.20 29.53
N GLN A 93 18.92 -11.62 28.97
CA GLN A 93 18.87 -10.89 27.70
C GLN A 93 18.41 -11.78 26.55
N ASN A 94 18.90 -13.02 26.47
CA ASN A 94 18.46 -13.94 25.42
C ASN A 94 16.98 -14.31 25.59
N LEU A 95 16.52 -14.59 26.81
CA LEU A 95 15.11 -14.85 27.06
C LEU A 95 14.23 -13.66 26.66
N VAL A 96 14.62 -12.44 27.04
CA VAL A 96 13.90 -11.21 26.67
C VAL A 96 13.92 -10.99 25.17
N SER A 97 15.03 -11.29 24.47
CA SER A 97 15.08 -11.27 23.01
C SER A 97 14.05 -12.23 22.40
N LEU A 98 13.93 -13.46 22.89
CA LEU A 98 12.97 -14.42 22.35
C LEU A 98 11.51 -14.02 22.66
N LEU A 99 11.24 -13.46 23.85
CA LEU A 99 9.93 -12.92 24.23
C LEU A 99 9.52 -11.75 23.30
N LEU A 100 10.44 -10.80 23.08
CA LEU A 100 10.19 -9.66 22.20
C LEU A 100 10.10 -10.06 20.73
N GLU A 101 10.80 -11.10 20.28
CA GLU A 101 10.60 -11.70 18.96
C GLU A 101 9.15 -12.19 18.79
N LEU A 102 8.64 -12.98 19.75
CA LEU A 102 7.25 -13.46 19.74
C LEU A 102 6.23 -12.30 19.81
N PHE A 103 6.50 -11.27 20.61
CA PHE A 103 5.64 -10.09 20.69
C PHE A 103 5.57 -9.36 19.34
N ALA A 104 6.72 -9.17 18.71
CA ALA A 104 6.79 -8.51 17.42
C ALA A 104 6.14 -9.33 16.32
N ASP A 105 6.34 -10.63 16.25
CA ASP A 105 5.76 -11.45 15.17
C ASP A 105 4.24 -11.61 15.33
N GLU A 106 3.74 -11.77 16.55
CA GLU A 106 2.35 -12.22 16.78
C GLU A 106 1.42 -11.17 17.40
N TRP A 107 1.94 -10.10 18.00
CA TRP A 107 1.12 -9.07 18.66
C TRP A 107 1.14 -7.72 17.94
N LEU A 108 2.32 -7.25 17.51
CA LEU A 108 2.42 -6.04 16.66
C LEU A 108 1.76 -6.21 15.29
N LEU A 109 1.34 -7.44 14.96
CA LEU A 109 0.47 -7.75 13.84
C LEU A 109 -0.88 -7.00 13.91
N LEU A 110 -1.41 -6.73 15.10
CA LEU A 110 -2.67 -6.02 15.30
C LEU A 110 -2.66 -4.62 14.68
N PRO A 111 -1.79 -3.68 15.10
CA PRO A 111 -1.73 -2.36 14.47
C PRO A 111 -1.27 -2.42 13.02
N ALA A 112 -0.31 -3.30 12.67
CA ALA A 112 0.17 -3.44 11.30
C ALA A 112 -0.96 -3.77 10.31
N MET A 113 -1.81 -4.73 10.66
CA MET A 113 -2.93 -5.15 9.82
C MET A 113 -4.10 -4.17 9.88
N HIS A 114 -4.38 -3.57 11.04
CA HIS A 114 -5.40 -2.53 11.17
C HIS A 114 -5.09 -1.33 10.27
N TYR A 115 -3.92 -0.72 10.41
CA TYR A 115 -3.61 0.47 9.63
C TYR A 115 -3.59 0.18 8.14
N ARG A 116 -3.05 -0.97 7.70
CA ARG A 116 -3.02 -1.33 6.28
C ARG A 116 -4.42 -1.49 5.67
N TRP A 117 -5.30 -2.23 6.32
CA TRP A 117 -6.55 -2.69 5.70
C TRP A 117 -7.80 -1.91 6.12
N SER A 118 -7.76 -1.21 7.25
CA SER A 118 -8.90 -0.43 7.75
C SER A 118 -8.87 1.04 7.31
N LYS A 119 -7.74 1.57 6.85
CA LYS A 119 -7.59 2.98 6.41
C LYS A 119 -7.70 3.10 4.90
N THR A 120 -8.68 3.86 4.43
CA THR A 120 -8.97 4.02 2.99
C THR A 120 -8.06 5.05 2.33
N GLU A 121 -7.49 5.97 3.11
CA GLU A 121 -6.68 7.10 2.67
C GLU A 121 -5.43 6.66 1.91
N HIS A 122 -4.85 5.51 2.28
CA HIS A 122 -3.69 4.94 1.61
C HIS A 122 -3.98 3.70 0.77
N LYS A 123 -5.26 3.40 0.48
CA LYS A 123 -5.65 2.22 -0.29
C LYS A 123 -4.90 2.14 -1.62
N LYS A 124 -4.78 3.27 -2.34
CA LYS A 124 -4.06 3.34 -3.62
C LYS A 124 -2.60 2.89 -3.50
N TYR A 125 -1.93 3.23 -2.40
CA TYR A 125 -0.56 2.80 -2.14
C TYR A 125 -0.48 1.29 -1.90
N VAL A 126 -1.40 0.74 -1.10
CA VAL A 126 -1.47 -0.71 -0.84
C VAL A 126 -1.78 -1.47 -2.14
N ASP A 127 -2.76 -0.99 -2.91
CA ASP A 127 -3.16 -1.54 -4.20
C ASP A 127 -1.97 -1.62 -5.15
N LEU A 128 -1.20 -0.54 -5.30
CA LEU A 128 -0.05 -0.52 -6.20
C LEU A 128 1.02 -1.56 -5.80
N ASN A 129 1.32 -1.67 -4.51
CA ASN A 129 2.35 -2.61 -4.02
C ASN A 129 1.92 -4.08 -4.22
N PHE A 130 0.64 -4.42 -4.03
CA PHE A 130 0.13 -5.76 -4.30
C PHE A 130 -0.04 -6.01 -5.81
N GLY A 131 -0.50 -5.00 -6.54
CA GLY A 131 -0.72 -5.03 -7.97
C GLY A 131 0.54 -5.28 -8.77
N PHE A 132 1.67 -4.70 -8.36
CA PHE A 132 2.98 -4.97 -8.96
C PHE A 132 3.34 -6.46 -8.99
N ILE A 133 2.98 -7.22 -7.95
CA ILE A 133 3.26 -8.66 -7.87
C ILE A 133 2.27 -9.49 -8.68
N ILE A 134 1.00 -9.09 -8.66
CA ILE A 134 -0.10 -9.81 -9.30
C ILE A 134 -0.12 -9.57 -10.81
N LYS A 135 0.18 -8.34 -11.24
CA LYS A 135 0.11 -7.86 -12.62
C LYS A 135 1.43 -7.20 -13.02
N GLU A 136 2.53 -7.94 -12.88
CA GLU A 136 3.91 -7.46 -13.11
C GLU A 136 4.10 -6.72 -14.44
N ASN A 137 3.45 -7.19 -15.50
CA ASN A 137 3.57 -6.64 -16.86
C ASN A 137 2.55 -5.53 -17.19
N ALA A 138 1.70 -5.13 -16.24
CA ALA A 138 0.70 -4.09 -16.42
C ALA A 138 1.22 -2.71 -15.99
N SER A 139 0.59 -1.63 -16.47
CA SER A 139 0.90 -0.27 -16.02
C SER A 139 0.55 -0.07 -14.53
N PRO A 140 1.15 0.92 -13.83
CA PRO A 140 0.83 1.20 -12.43
C PRO A 140 -0.66 1.42 -12.14
N LEU A 141 -1.41 1.99 -13.09
CA LEU A 141 -2.85 2.19 -12.94
C LEU A 141 -3.61 0.86 -13.04
N GLU A 142 -3.31 0.05 -14.07
CA GLU A 142 -3.93 -1.27 -14.26
C GLU A 142 -3.57 -2.25 -13.11
N GLN A 143 -2.38 -2.11 -12.53
CA GLN A 143 -1.95 -2.86 -11.35
C GLN A 143 -2.90 -2.67 -10.16
N MET A 144 -3.51 -1.48 -10.02
CA MET A 144 -4.39 -1.16 -8.89
C MET A 144 -5.85 -1.59 -9.10
N GLU A 145 -6.24 -1.91 -10.34
CA GLU A 145 -7.62 -2.23 -10.70
C GLU A 145 -7.99 -3.67 -10.34
N ASN A 146 -9.25 -3.91 -9.94
CA ASN A 146 -9.83 -5.25 -9.76
C ASN A 146 -9.00 -6.20 -8.86
N LEU A 147 -8.23 -5.67 -7.90
CA LEU A 147 -7.40 -6.49 -7.01
C LEU A 147 -8.24 -7.37 -6.06
N GLU A 148 -9.49 -7.00 -5.81
CA GLU A 148 -10.40 -7.78 -4.97
C GLU A 148 -10.75 -9.15 -5.57
N ASP A 149 -10.63 -9.30 -6.90
CA ASP A 149 -10.84 -10.56 -7.61
C ASP A 149 -9.73 -11.58 -7.32
N PHE A 150 -8.58 -11.13 -6.83
CA PHE A 150 -7.45 -11.98 -6.50
C PHE A 150 -7.57 -12.50 -5.07
N LYS A 151 -7.75 -13.83 -4.95
CA LYS A 151 -7.95 -14.53 -3.66
C LYS A 151 -6.90 -14.18 -2.60
N GLY A 152 -5.63 -14.00 -2.98
CA GLY A 152 -4.57 -13.63 -2.05
C GLY A 152 -4.77 -12.24 -1.42
N TYR A 153 -5.12 -11.24 -2.23
CA TYR A 153 -5.41 -9.89 -1.76
C TYR A 153 -6.65 -9.86 -0.85
N SER A 154 -7.74 -10.49 -1.29
CA SER A 154 -8.98 -10.58 -0.51
C SER A 154 -8.79 -11.34 0.81
N PHE A 155 -7.97 -12.39 0.83
CA PHE A 155 -7.63 -13.12 2.06
C PHE A 155 -6.97 -12.21 3.11
N PHE A 156 -5.94 -11.45 2.73
CA PHE A 156 -5.23 -10.56 3.67
C PHE A 156 -6.11 -9.38 4.13
N LYS A 157 -6.89 -8.79 3.22
CA LYS A 157 -7.86 -7.73 3.59
C LYS A 157 -8.87 -8.22 4.62
N ASN A 158 -9.36 -9.45 4.47
CA ASN A 158 -10.39 -10.00 5.34
C ASN A 158 -9.85 -10.65 6.63
N SER A 159 -8.54 -10.87 6.74
CA SER A 159 -7.95 -11.55 7.90
C SER A 159 -7.99 -10.71 9.19
N ILE A 160 -8.21 -9.39 9.10
CA ILE A 160 -8.29 -8.48 10.26
C ILE A 160 -9.36 -8.92 11.28
N ARG A 161 -10.47 -9.51 10.82
CA ARG A 161 -11.54 -10.00 11.70
C ARG A 161 -11.08 -11.17 12.58
N SER A 162 -10.28 -12.08 12.02
CA SER A 162 -9.74 -13.22 12.75
C SER A 162 -8.67 -12.79 13.77
N LEU A 163 -8.05 -11.62 13.59
CA LEU A 163 -7.17 -11.01 14.59
C LEU A 163 -7.94 -10.31 15.73
N GLY A 164 -9.27 -10.21 15.64
CA GLY A 164 -10.10 -9.49 16.60
C GLY A 164 -10.16 -7.98 16.37
N ILE A 165 -9.80 -7.51 15.16
CA ILE A 165 -9.94 -6.10 14.76
C ILE A 165 -11.36 -5.89 14.24
N ASN A 166 -12.13 -5.06 14.94
CA ASN A 166 -13.53 -4.72 14.65
C ASN A 166 -13.86 -3.32 15.18
N SER A 167 -15.12 -2.88 15.03
CA SER A 167 -15.58 -1.54 15.46
C SER A 167 -15.26 -1.23 16.92
N ASP A 168 -15.28 -2.23 17.78
CA ASP A 168 -15.16 -2.06 19.23
C ASP A 168 -13.68 -2.02 19.66
N THR A 169 -12.81 -2.72 18.92
CA THR A 169 -11.38 -2.84 19.26
C THR A 169 -10.47 -1.85 18.52
N VAL A 170 -10.91 -1.28 17.39
CA VAL A 170 -10.07 -0.37 16.58
C VAL A 170 -9.53 0.81 17.39
N GLY A 171 -10.35 1.43 18.24
CA GLY A 171 -9.91 2.53 19.10
C GLY A 171 -8.77 2.13 20.05
N GLU A 172 -8.88 0.94 20.64
CA GLU A 172 -7.88 0.37 21.54
C GLU A 172 -6.61 -0.07 20.82
N VAL A 173 -6.72 -0.60 19.60
CA VAL A 173 -5.56 -0.94 18.75
C VAL A 173 -4.75 0.32 18.43
N GLU A 174 -5.42 1.41 18.04
CA GLU A 174 -4.74 2.68 17.76
C GLU A 174 -4.17 3.35 19.02
N ARG A 175 -4.86 3.25 20.16
CA ARG A 175 -4.34 3.71 21.46
C ARG A 175 -3.08 2.94 21.84
N SER A 176 -3.15 1.61 21.85
CA SER A 176 -2.01 0.74 22.20
C SER A 176 -0.81 0.99 21.28
N TYR A 177 -1.05 1.22 19.98
CA TYR A 177 0.03 1.57 19.04
C TYR A 177 0.66 2.94 19.31
N ARG A 178 -0.14 3.99 19.58
CA ARG A 178 0.38 5.33 19.90
C ARG A 178 1.20 5.32 21.20
N GLU A 179 0.74 4.59 22.21
CA GLU A 179 1.50 4.40 23.44
C GLU A 179 2.78 3.61 23.19
N PHE A 180 2.73 2.51 22.43
CA PHE A 180 3.92 1.76 22.03
C PHE A 180 4.94 2.66 21.31
N LEU A 181 4.51 3.55 20.42
CA LEU A 181 5.41 4.50 19.75
C LEU A 181 6.07 5.46 20.74
N SER A 182 5.32 5.94 21.74
CA SER A 182 5.87 6.78 22.82
C SER A 182 6.89 6.01 23.66
N ASP A 183 6.53 4.81 24.12
CA ASP A 183 7.38 3.93 24.93
C ASP A 183 8.67 3.58 24.18
N PHE A 184 8.57 3.21 22.91
CA PHE A 184 9.72 2.82 22.10
C PHE A 184 10.58 4.03 21.72
N GLN A 185 10.00 5.20 21.49
CA GLN A 185 10.79 6.42 21.30
C GLN A 185 11.59 6.78 22.57
N GLN A 186 10.98 6.68 23.76
CA GLN A 186 11.70 6.91 25.02
C GLN A 186 12.87 5.95 25.18
N HIS A 187 12.69 4.68 24.82
CA HIS A 187 13.77 3.71 24.76
C HIS A 187 14.87 4.11 23.76
N LEU A 188 14.48 4.47 22.54
CA LEU A 188 15.42 4.83 21.47
C LEU A 188 16.18 6.14 21.71
N ASN A 189 15.64 7.02 22.56
CA ASN A 189 16.32 8.20 23.06
C ASN A 189 17.56 7.83 23.89
N ARG A 190 17.58 6.64 24.51
CA ARG A 190 18.69 6.16 25.32
C ARG A 190 19.58 5.14 24.61
N TYR A 191 18.98 4.18 23.91
CA TYR A 191 19.68 3.06 23.30
C TYR A 191 19.32 2.94 21.80
N PRO A 192 20.28 2.72 20.90
CA PRO A 192 19.97 2.58 19.48
C PRO A 192 19.23 1.28 19.12
N TYR A 193 19.26 0.26 19.98
CA TYR A 193 18.64 -1.05 19.80
C TYR A 193 18.05 -1.57 21.12
N LEU A 194 17.18 -2.59 21.05
CA LEU A 194 16.41 -3.10 22.19
C LEU A 194 17.26 -3.42 23.41
N LEU A 195 18.40 -4.09 23.23
CA LEU A 195 19.26 -4.57 24.33
C LEU A 195 20.58 -3.80 24.45
N GLY A 196 20.66 -2.58 23.93
CA GLY A 196 21.81 -1.69 24.06
C GLY A 196 22.31 -1.15 22.73
N TYR A 197 23.58 -1.38 22.42
CA TYR A 197 24.30 -0.77 21.31
C TYR A 197 24.47 -1.69 20.09
N GLN A 198 23.87 -2.88 20.13
CA GLN A 198 23.87 -3.88 19.06
C GLN A 198 22.47 -4.49 18.88
N PRO A 199 22.02 -4.75 17.63
CA PRO A 199 20.74 -5.40 17.40
C PRO A 199 20.77 -6.87 17.86
N CYS A 200 19.71 -7.30 18.53
CA CYS A 200 19.42 -8.71 18.78
C CYS A 200 18.40 -9.27 17.79
N VAL A 201 18.08 -10.57 17.88
CA VAL A 201 17.04 -11.21 17.04
C VAL A 201 15.71 -10.44 17.08
N ALA A 202 15.32 -9.92 18.25
CA ALA A 202 14.09 -9.15 18.41
C ALA A 202 14.09 -7.84 17.62
N ASP A 203 15.24 -7.17 17.45
CA ASP A 203 15.30 -5.91 16.68
C ASP A 203 14.89 -6.14 15.22
N PHE A 204 15.29 -7.27 14.64
CA PHE A 204 14.87 -7.68 13.30
C PHE A 204 13.37 -8.02 13.25
N ALA A 205 12.86 -8.69 14.29
CA ALA A 205 11.44 -8.99 14.40
C ALA A 205 10.58 -7.71 14.50
N PHE A 206 10.99 -6.74 15.31
CA PHE A 206 10.37 -5.40 15.40
C PHE A 206 10.39 -4.69 14.04
N CYS A 207 11.46 -4.85 13.27
CA CYS A 207 11.56 -4.24 11.95
C CYS A 207 10.50 -4.78 10.97
N GLY A 208 10.03 -6.02 11.11
CA GLY A 208 8.97 -6.61 10.28
C GLY A 208 7.70 -5.75 10.17
N PRO A 209 6.92 -5.56 11.26
CA PRO A 209 5.76 -4.68 11.28
C PRO A 209 6.12 -3.22 11.03
N LEU A 210 7.17 -2.75 11.72
CA LEU A 210 7.51 -1.33 11.76
C LEU A 210 7.91 -0.82 10.40
N TYR A 211 8.73 -1.56 9.65
CA TYR A 211 9.08 -1.21 8.28
C TYR A 211 7.90 -1.41 7.33
N ALA A 212 7.42 -2.66 7.21
CA ALA A 212 6.63 -3.05 6.05
C ALA A 212 5.23 -2.42 6.04
N HIS A 213 4.61 -2.25 7.20
CA HIS A 213 3.22 -1.78 7.34
C HIS A 213 3.14 -0.42 8.01
N LEU A 214 3.96 -0.17 9.02
CA LEU A 214 3.76 0.98 9.89
C LEU A 214 4.60 2.21 9.53
N TYR A 215 5.74 2.04 8.84
CA TYR A 215 6.59 3.14 8.35
C TYR A 215 6.31 3.46 6.87
N ARG A 216 6.10 2.42 6.06
CA ARG A 216 5.90 2.52 4.61
C ARG A 216 4.49 2.95 4.24
N ASP A 217 3.46 2.44 4.91
CA ASP A 217 2.10 2.80 4.56
C ASP A 217 1.86 4.26 4.98
N PRO A 218 1.31 5.12 4.11
CA PRO A 218 1.27 6.56 4.32
C PRO A 218 0.67 7.02 5.67
N VAL A 219 -0.44 6.43 6.11
CA VAL A 219 -1.13 6.86 7.35
C VAL A 219 -0.31 6.55 8.61
N PRO A 220 0.02 5.28 8.92
CA PRO A 220 0.83 4.97 10.10
C PRO A 220 2.26 5.51 9.96
N GLY A 221 2.78 5.63 8.74
CA GLY A 221 4.11 6.17 8.48
C GLY A 221 4.21 7.66 8.79
N TYR A 222 3.19 8.43 8.42
CA TYR A 222 3.05 9.83 8.85
C TYR A 222 2.96 9.91 10.38
N LEU A 223 2.12 9.08 11.00
CA LEU A 223 1.97 9.04 12.46
C LEU A 223 3.31 8.76 13.17
N MET A 224 4.05 7.74 12.72
CA MET A 224 5.36 7.38 13.26
C MET A 224 6.37 8.51 13.09
N LYS A 225 6.47 9.10 11.89
CA LYS A 225 7.45 10.17 11.61
C LYS A 225 7.17 11.45 12.40
N CYS A 226 5.90 11.77 12.64
CA CYS A 226 5.51 12.98 13.37
C CYS A 226 5.53 12.79 14.89
N GLN A 227 5.09 11.65 15.41
CA GLN A 227 4.98 11.42 16.86
C GLN A 227 6.20 10.71 17.45
N ALA A 228 6.87 9.88 16.64
CA ALA A 228 7.99 9.03 17.06
C ALA A 228 9.17 9.02 16.06
N PRO A 229 9.77 10.19 15.76
CA PRO A 229 10.86 10.29 14.80
C PRO A 229 12.07 9.39 15.11
N LEU A 230 12.37 9.08 16.38
CA LEU A 230 13.44 8.13 16.71
C LEU A 230 13.09 6.68 16.31
N VAL A 231 11.81 6.30 16.34
CA VAL A 231 11.33 5.00 15.83
C VAL A 231 11.46 4.95 14.30
N ALA A 232 11.12 6.04 13.61
CA ALA A 232 11.34 6.13 12.16
C ALA A 232 12.84 6.01 11.81
N SER A 233 13.72 6.70 12.54
CA SER A 233 15.18 6.58 12.39
C SER A 233 15.69 5.17 12.70
N TYR A 234 15.11 4.49 13.70
CA TYR A 234 15.40 3.08 13.99
C TYR A 234 15.07 2.16 12.80
N VAL A 235 13.90 2.33 12.18
CA VAL A 235 13.50 1.56 10.99
C VAL A 235 14.45 1.79 9.82
N GLU A 236 14.86 3.04 9.58
CA GLU A 236 15.80 3.41 8.53
C GLU A 236 17.20 2.81 8.77
N ARG A 237 17.69 2.90 10.02
CA ARG A 237 18.96 2.30 10.46
C ARG A 237 18.99 0.79 10.26
N MET A 238 17.94 0.09 10.70
CA MET A 238 17.84 -1.37 10.54
C MET A 238 17.82 -1.78 9.06
N ASN A 239 17.24 -0.95 8.18
CA ASN A 239 17.20 -1.22 6.74
C ASN A 239 18.45 -0.75 5.97
N GLY A 240 19.54 -0.37 6.63
CA GLY A 240 20.79 -0.04 5.93
C GLY A 240 20.71 1.24 5.08
N ALA A 241 19.75 2.13 5.35
CA ALA A 241 19.85 3.49 4.85
C ALA A 241 21.11 4.12 5.45
N LEU A 242 21.93 4.78 4.62
CA LEU A 242 22.99 5.69 5.08
C LEU A 242 22.30 6.88 5.76
N LEU A 243 21.86 6.71 7.00
CA LEU A 243 21.81 7.84 7.91
C LEU A 243 23.27 8.26 8.02
N ASN A 244 23.59 9.47 7.56
CA ASN A 244 24.79 10.13 8.03
C ASN A 244 24.77 9.95 9.56
N PRO A 245 25.75 9.26 10.20
CA PRO A 245 25.74 8.88 11.62
C PRO A 245 25.80 10.09 12.57
N SER A 246 25.40 11.24 12.06
CA SER A 246 25.63 12.59 12.50
C SER A 246 24.38 13.27 13.06
N HIS A 247 23.27 12.56 13.27
CA HIS A 247 22.05 13.18 13.80
C HIS A 247 21.28 12.28 14.78
N ASP A 248 21.33 12.65 16.05
CA ASP A 248 20.34 12.45 17.13
C ASP A 248 19.48 13.71 17.24
N VAL A 249 18.36 13.68 17.95
CA VAL A 249 17.63 14.90 18.32
C VAL A 249 17.71 15.08 19.84
N VAL A 250 18.47 16.07 20.31
CA VAL A 250 18.51 16.48 21.72
C VAL A 250 17.83 17.85 21.81
N ASP A 251 16.82 17.98 22.68
CA ASP A 251 16.03 19.20 22.87
C ASP A 251 15.45 19.81 21.57
N GLY A 252 14.99 18.93 20.66
CA GLY A 252 14.39 19.35 19.39
C GLY A 252 15.41 19.81 18.33
N LYS A 253 16.72 19.64 18.55
CA LYS A 253 17.78 19.96 17.56
C LYS A 253 18.55 18.72 17.14
N ALA A 254 18.86 18.62 15.85
CA ALA A 254 19.67 17.54 15.30
C ALA A 254 21.15 17.70 15.71
N VAL A 255 21.76 16.70 16.36
CA VAL A 255 23.14 16.71 16.91
C VAL A 255 23.91 15.45 16.51
N LYS A 256 25.21 15.56 16.24
CA LYS A 256 26.10 14.43 15.90
C LYS A 256 26.16 13.36 17.00
N LYS A 257 25.50 12.21 16.81
CA LYS A 257 25.61 11.04 17.71
C LYS A 257 26.93 10.31 17.46
N SER A 258 28.03 10.82 18.01
CA SER A 258 29.17 9.93 18.27
C SER A 258 28.75 9.00 19.42
N VAL A 259 28.22 7.82 19.10
CA VAL A 259 28.28 6.72 20.07
C VAL A 259 29.76 6.56 20.39
N SER A 260 30.12 6.91 21.61
CA SER A 260 31.51 6.91 22.02
C SER A 260 32.08 5.49 21.83
N PRO A 261 33.33 5.32 21.36
CA PRO A 261 33.86 4.00 20.98
C PRO A 261 33.79 2.93 22.09
N ASP A 262 33.66 3.33 23.35
CA ASP A 262 33.45 2.51 24.54
C ASP A 262 32.04 1.88 24.64
N LYS A 263 31.06 2.34 23.86
CA LYS A 263 29.67 1.86 23.90
C LYS A 263 29.36 0.97 22.71
N GLN A 264 29.69 -0.31 22.83
CA GLN A 264 29.46 -1.35 21.82
C GLN A 264 28.79 -2.58 22.43
N GLY A 265 28.09 -3.36 21.61
CA GLY A 265 27.48 -4.64 22.03
C GLY A 265 26.20 -4.50 22.86
N PHE A 266 25.81 -5.61 23.49
CA PHE A 266 24.71 -5.65 24.44
C PHE A 266 25.11 -5.03 25.78
N LEU A 267 24.14 -4.63 26.61
CA LEU A 267 24.44 -4.10 27.94
C LEU A 267 25.17 -5.13 28.82
N PRO A 268 26.14 -4.70 29.65
CA PRO A 268 26.89 -5.60 30.52
C PRO A 268 26.02 -6.20 31.63
N GLY A 269 26.49 -7.29 32.25
CA GLY A 269 25.88 -7.83 33.47
C GLY A 269 24.50 -8.46 33.31
N ASP A 270 24.13 -8.88 32.09
CA ASP A 270 22.79 -9.44 31.78
C ASP A 270 21.65 -8.44 32.09
N GLU A 271 21.96 -7.13 31.99
CA GLU A 271 21.03 -6.04 32.26
C GLU A 271 20.00 -5.91 31.13
N ILE A 272 18.73 -5.76 31.50
CA ILE A 272 17.67 -5.37 30.56
C ILE A 272 17.46 -3.86 30.73
N PRO A 273 17.51 -3.05 29.67
CA PRO A 273 17.22 -1.64 29.75
C PRO A 273 15.89 -1.37 30.47
N ALA A 274 15.90 -0.62 31.57
CA ALA A 274 14.67 -0.28 32.31
C ALA A 274 13.62 0.42 31.43
N THR A 275 14.06 1.15 30.40
CA THR A 275 13.21 1.76 29.38
C THR A 275 12.36 0.77 28.55
N LEU A 276 12.66 -0.53 28.58
CA LEU A 276 11.83 -1.57 27.94
C LEU A 276 10.67 -2.03 28.82
N ASP A 277 10.67 -1.72 30.11
CA ASP A 277 9.64 -2.20 31.04
C ASP A 277 8.21 -1.89 30.57
N PRO A 278 7.87 -0.71 30.01
CA PRO A 278 6.52 -0.44 29.49
C PRO A 278 6.11 -1.38 28.34
N ILE A 279 7.04 -1.68 27.42
CA ILE A 279 6.79 -2.57 26.27
C ILE A 279 6.59 -4.02 26.76
N LEU A 280 7.43 -4.47 27.70
CA LEU A 280 7.27 -5.78 28.32
C LEU A 280 5.98 -5.88 29.14
N HIS A 281 5.63 -4.86 29.90
CA HIS A 281 4.34 -4.81 30.61
C HIS A 281 3.16 -4.94 29.65
N ARG A 282 3.22 -4.29 28.49
CA ARG A 282 2.20 -4.41 27.44
C ARG A 282 2.11 -5.85 26.91
N MET A 283 3.25 -6.47 26.59
CA MET A 283 3.30 -7.89 26.19
C MET A 283 2.65 -8.80 27.24
N PHE A 284 3.06 -8.68 28.51
CA PHE A 284 2.56 -9.54 29.58
C PHE A 284 1.09 -9.27 29.94
N THR A 285 0.61 -8.05 29.78
CA THR A 285 -0.78 -7.70 30.10
C THR A 285 -1.74 -8.05 28.96
N GLU A 286 -1.32 -7.85 27.71
CA GLU A 286 -2.18 -8.01 26.54
C GLU A 286 -2.00 -9.38 25.85
N GLN A 287 -0.75 -9.80 25.56
CA GLN A 287 -0.46 -11.01 24.77
C GLN A 287 -0.43 -12.29 25.61
N VAL A 288 0.17 -12.26 26.81
CA VAL A 288 0.41 -13.49 27.59
C VAL A 288 -0.86 -14.23 28.00
N PRO A 289 -1.96 -13.58 28.43
CA PRO A 289 -3.22 -14.27 28.69
C PRO A 289 -3.74 -15.03 27.46
N VAL A 290 -3.54 -14.46 26.26
CA VAL A 290 -3.91 -15.08 24.99
C VAL A 290 -3.02 -16.30 24.70
N LEU A 291 -1.72 -16.22 24.94
CA LEU A 291 -0.80 -17.35 24.76
C LEU A 291 -1.14 -18.52 25.69
N LEU A 292 -1.40 -18.24 26.97
CA LEU A 292 -1.78 -19.25 27.96
C LEU A 292 -3.09 -19.94 27.60
N ASP A 293 -4.09 -19.19 27.14
CA ASP A 293 -5.34 -19.76 26.66
C ASP A 293 -5.17 -20.54 25.35
N THR A 294 -4.28 -20.09 24.44
CA THR A 294 -3.91 -20.86 23.25
C THR A 294 -3.33 -22.22 23.63
N VAL A 295 -2.41 -22.31 24.60
CA VAL A 295 -1.86 -23.60 25.08
C VAL A 295 -3.00 -24.52 25.55
N LYS A 296 -3.91 -23.99 26.37
CA LYS A 296 -5.07 -24.74 26.89
C LYS A 296 -5.95 -25.26 25.76
N LYS A 297 -6.29 -24.41 24.79
CA LYS A 297 -7.17 -24.75 23.68
C LYS A 297 -6.54 -25.68 22.65
N VAL A 298 -5.26 -25.52 22.35
CA VAL A 298 -4.53 -26.45 21.46
C VAL A 298 -4.39 -27.80 22.14
N THR A 299 -4.04 -27.84 23.43
CA THR A 299 -3.97 -29.10 24.19
C THR A 299 -5.32 -29.82 24.19
N GLN A 300 -6.41 -29.09 24.43
CA GLN A 300 -7.75 -29.67 24.37
C GLN A 300 -8.10 -30.15 22.96
N TYR A 301 -7.80 -29.36 21.93
CA TYR A 301 -8.03 -29.73 20.54
C TYR A 301 -7.29 -31.01 20.14
N MET A 302 -6.02 -31.18 20.55
CA MET A 302 -5.24 -32.40 20.31
C MET A 302 -5.83 -33.60 21.04
N LYS A 303 -6.35 -33.42 22.26
CA LYS A 303 -7.06 -34.49 22.99
C LYS A 303 -8.36 -34.89 22.32
N ASP A 304 -9.11 -33.92 21.81
CA ASP A 304 -10.41 -34.13 21.18
C ASP A 304 -10.29 -34.69 19.75
N ASN A 305 -9.12 -34.55 19.12
CA ASN A 305 -8.86 -34.96 17.74
C ASN A 305 -7.51 -35.73 17.67
N PRO A 306 -7.39 -36.89 18.34
CA PRO A 306 -6.13 -37.65 18.41
C PRO A 306 -5.62 -38.15 17.05
N GLU A 307 -6.46 -38.14 16.02
CA GLU A 307 -6.12 -38.48 14.64
C GLU A 307 -5.50 -37.32 13.84
N VAL A 308 -5.46 -36.10 14.39
CA VAL A 308 -4.94 -34.92 13.68
C VAL A 308 -3.42 -34.84 13.81
N ASP A 309 -2.73 -35.21 12.73
CA ASP A 309 -1.26 -35.10 12.65
C ASP A 309 -0.76 -33.71 12.23
N VAL A 310 -1.65 -32.84 11.69
CA VAL A 310 -1.30 -31.48 11.24
C VAL A 310 -2.33 -30.49 11.79
N LEU A 311 -1.87 -29.62 12.69
CA LEU A 311 -2.72 -28.59 13.28
C LEU A 311 -3.20 -27.57 12.23
N PRO A 312 -4.51 -27.22 12.23
CA PRO A 312 -5.00 -26.07 11.49
C PRO A 312 -4.31 -24.78 11.96
N ARG A 313 -4.17 -23.79 11.06
CA ARG A 313 -3.58 -22.49 11.43
C ARG A 313 -4.36 -21.72 12.49
N VAL A 314 -5.68 -21.91 12.51
CA VAL A 314 -6.59 -21.29 13.46
C VAL A 314 -7.58 -22.34 13.95
N ILE A 315 -7.70 -22.51 15.27
CA ILE A 315 -8.62 -23.48 15.90
C ILE A 315 -9.68 -22.78 16.75
N GLY A 316 -10.79 -22.41 16.11
CA GLY A 316 -11.88 -21.69 16.80
C GLY A 316 -11.46 -20.28 17.22
N SER A 317 -12.07 -19.78 18.30
CA SER A 317 -11.82 -18.43 18.83
C SER A 317 -11.66 -18.43 20.35
N HIS A 318 -11.03 -17.39 20.88
CA HIS A 318 -10.99 -17.08 22.31
C HIS A 318 -11.15 -15.60 22.60
N ASN A 319 -11.52 -15.32 23.85
CA ASN A 319 -11.62 -13.96 24.34
C ASN A 319 -10.22 -13.39 24.55
N PHE A 320 -10.05 -12.13 24.20
CA PHE A 320 -8.86 -11.36 24.52
C PHE A 320 -9.26 -9.95 24.95
N ARG A 321 -8.38 -9.29 25.69
CA ARG A 321 -8.60 -7.94 26.21
C ARG A 321 -7.53 -7.00 25.69
N LEU A 322 -7.93 -5.84 25.18
CA LEU A 322 -7.07 -4.72 24.84
C LEU A 322 -7.57 -3.49 25.61
N GLY A 323 -6.74 -2.98 26.53
CA GLY A 323 -7.15 -1.93 27.46
C GLY A 323 -8.42 -2.32 28.21
N ASN A 324 -9.50 -1.57 27.98
CA ASN A 324 -10.80 -1.78 28.62
C ASN A 324 -11.80 -2.58 27.78
N VAL A 325 -11.44 -2.97 26.56
CA VAL A 325 -12.32 -3.68 25.64
C VAL A 325 -11.99 -5.17 25.66
N THR A 326 -13.02 -6.01 25.78
CA THR A 326 -12.93 -7.46 25.58
C THR A 326 -13.59 -7.82 24.26
N SER A 327 -12.91 -8.63 23.44
CA SER A 327 -13.44 -9.11 22.17
C SER A 327 -12.98 -10.54 21.88
N GLN A 328 -13.30 -11.07 20.71
CA GLN A 328 -12.88 -12.41 20.28
C GLN A 328 -11.88 -12.34 19.13
N ARG A 329 -10.90 -13.24 19.17
CA ARG A 329 -9.95 -13.48 18.09
C ARG A 329 -9.79 -14.98 17.83
N GLY A 330 -9.26 -15.34 16.67
CA GLY A 330 -8.91 -16.71 16.34
C GLY A 330 -7.79 -17.23 17.24
N VAL A 331 -7.83 -18.52 17.56
CA VAL A 331 -6.74 -19.22 18.28
C VAL A 331 -5.71 -19.66 17.25
N TYR A 332 -4.65 -18.87 17.07
CA TYR A 332 -3.57 -19.17 16.13
C TYR A 332 -2.62 -20.23 16.71
N THR A 333 -2.22 -21.21 15.90
CA THR A 333 -1.39 -22.34 16.37
C THR A 333 0.11 -22.10 16.24
N TYR A 334 0.55 -21.22 15.34
CA TYR A 334 1.96 -20.86 15.16
C TYR A 334 2.65 -20.31 16.43
N PRO A 335 2.00 -19.46 17.26
CA PRO A 335 2.56 -19.04 18.55
C PRO A 335 3.00 -20.18 19.47
N MET A 336 2.46 -21.40 19.32
CA MET A 336 2.90 -22.56 20.10
C MET A 336 4.32 -22.97 19.79
N TRP A 337 4.69 -22.99 18.51
CA TRP A 337 6.05 -23.30 18.12
C TRP A 337 7.04 -22.23 18.63
N MET A 338 6.66 -20.95 18.57
CA MET A 338 7.49 -19.86 19.12
C MET A 338 7.60 -19.93 20.66
N LEU A 339 6.49 -20.18 21.35
CA LEU A 339 6.48 -20.28 22.82
C LEU A 339 7.27 -21.49 23.32
N GLN A 340 7.26 -22.61 22.59
CA GLN A 340 8.05 -23.78 22.97
C GLN A 340 9.55 -23.46 22.92
N ARG A 341 10.03 -22.69 21.93
CA ARG A 341 11.43 -22.25 21.84
C ARG A 341 11.84 -21.47 23.10
N ILE A 342 10.97 -20.58 23.57
CA ILE A 342 11.18 -19.77 24.77
C ILE A 342 11.21 -20.65 26.03
N THR A 343 10.22 -21.53 26.20
CA THR A 343 10.12 -22.38 27.40
C THR A 343 11.20 -23.46 27.44
N ASP A 344 11.61 -24.01 26.29
CA ASP A 344 12.74 -24.95 26.21
C ASP A 344 14.06 -24.28 26.54
N TYR A 345 14.29 -23.06 26.02
CA TYR A 345 15.46 -22.28 26.38
C TYR A 345 15.50 -22.05 27.90
N TYR A 346 14.41 -21.60 28.51
CA TYR A 346 14.33 -21.43 29.97
C TYR A 346 14.61 -22.75 30.72
N ARG A 347 14.01 -23.88 30.29
CA ARG A 347 14.22 -25.20 30.90
C ARG A 347 15.65 -25.71 30.76
N SER A 348 16.38 -25.29 29.72
CA SER A 348 17.79 -25.66 29.50
C SER A 348 18.77 -24.94 30.44
N LEU A 349 18.34 -23.86 31.09
CA LEU A 349 19.17 -23.08 32.02
C LEU A 349 19.35 -23.79 33.35
N SER A 350 20.47 -23.49 34.03
CA SER A 350 20.71 -24.00 35.39
C SER A 350 19.66 -23.48 36.39
N PRO A 351 19.41 -24.19 37.51
CA PRO A 351 18.44 -23.76 38.52
C PRO A 351 18.68 -22.32 39.03
N ARG A 352 19.95 -21.93 39.21
CA ARG A 352 20.32 -20.56 39.62
C ARG A 352 19.96 -19.50 38.59
N GLN A 353 20.13 -19.80 37.29
CA GLN A 353 19.74 -18.91 36.20
C GLN A 353 18.21 -18.81 36.07
N GLN A 354 17.51 -19.93 36.22
CA GLN A 354 16.04 -19.96 36.26
C GLN A 354 15.50 -19.09 37.40
N GLU A 355 16.05 -19.20 38.61
CA GLU A 355 15.64 -18.37 39.75
C GLU A 355 15.91 -16.87 39.53
N MET A 356 17.03 -16.53 38.87
CA MET A 356 17.35 -15.14 38.50
C MET A 356 16.34 -14.57 37.49
N ILE A 357 15.92 -15.37 36.51
CA ILE A 357 14.90 -14.99 35.53
C ILE A 357 13.52 -14.90 36.18
N ASP A 358 13.17 -15.86 37.02
CA ASP A 358 11.93 -15.90 37.78
C ASP A 358 11.72 -14.62 38.60
N ARG A 359 12.76 -14.19 39.34
CA ARG A 359 12.74 -12.91 40.08
C ARG A 359 12.56 -11.69 39.17
N TYR A 360 13.11 -11.72 37.97
CA TYR A 360 12.94 -10.65 36.99
C TYR A 360 11.51 -10.62 36.42
N LEU A 361 10.94 -11.80 36.15
CA LEU A 361 9.60 -11.97 35.59
C LEU A 361 8.47 -11.72 36.60
N ASP A 362 8.74 -11.78 37.90
CA ASP A 362 7.75 -11.44 38.96
C ASP A 362 7.19 -10.02 38.85
N ARG A 363 7.89 -9.14 38.12
CA ARG A 363 7.44 -7.77 37.86
C ARG A 363 6.26 -7.71 36.89
N TYR A 364 6.00 -8.79 36.14
CA TYR A 364 4.98 -8.83 35.11
C TYR A 364 3.87 -9.86 35.42
N PRO A 365 2.59 -9.52 35.15
CA PRO A 365 1.49 -10.45 35.36
C PRO A 365 1.64 -11.68 34.47
N GLY A 366 1.50 -12.88 35.05
CA GLY A 366 1.64 -14.15 34.32
C GLY A 366 3.08 -14.49 33.90
N GLY A 367 4.10 -13.75 34.35
CA GLY A 367 5.50 -13.96 33.98
C GLY A 367 6.01 -15.37 34.24
N ARG A 368 5.90 -15.84 35.50
CA ARG A 368 6.28 -17.21 35.88
C ARG A 368 5.33 -18.26 35.29
N GLU A 369 4.03 -17.95 35.21
CA GLU A 369 3.03 -18.86 34.65
C GLU A 369 3.38 -19.21 33.20
N LEU A 370 3.78 -18.22 32.39
CA LEU A 370 4.17 -18.43 31.01
C LEU A 370 5.40 -19.34 30.87
N MET A 371 6.44 -19.16 31.71
CA MET A 371 7.65 -20.00 31.63
C MET A 371 7.39 -21.44 32.07
N LYS A 372 6.46 -21.63 33.00
CA LYS A 372 6.14 -22.92 33.61
C LYS A 372 4.88 -23.57 33.03
N VAL A 373 4.33 -23.00 31.95
CA VAL A 373 3.16 -23.55 31.29
C VAL A 373 3.46 -24.97 30.79
N ASP A 374 2.54 -25.89 31.07
CA ASP A 374 2.65 -27.26 30.59
C ASP A 374 2.29 -27.31 29.11
N MET A 375 3.28 -27.64 28.27
CA MET A 375 3.12 -27.80 26.83
C MET A 375 3.23 -29.27 26.39
N SER A 376 3.34 -30.22 27.33
CA SER A 376 3.57 -31.64 27.02
C SER A 376 2.50 -32.23 26.09
N GLY A 377 1.24 -31.79 26.24
CA GLY A 377 0.11 -32.21 25.40
C GLY A 377 -0.08 -31.43 24.09
N CYS A 378 0.77 -30.47 23.77
CA CYS A 378 0.62 -29.62 22.58
C CYS A 378 1.96 -29.18 21.95
N ARG A 379 3.01 -30.00 22.11
CA ARG A 379 4.30 -29.75 21.44
C ARG A 379 4.14 -29.92 19.94
N VAL A 380 4.76 -29.02 19.18
CA VAL A 380 4.63 -28.99 17.73
C VAL A 380 5.99 -28.97 17.05
N GLU A 381 6.10 -29.67 15.94
CA GLU A 381 7.23 -29.55 15.03
C GLU A 381 6.79 -28.87 13.74
N ARG A 382 7.72 -28.16 13.13
CA ARG A 382 7.49 -27.57 11.82
C ARG A 382 7.82 -28.60 10.75
N LEU A 383 6.83 -28.97 9.95
CA LEU A 383 7.01 -29.88 8.82
C LEU A 383 7.26 -29.08 7.53
N ASP A 384 8.51 -29.04 7.07
CA ASP A 384 8.86 -28.53 5.74
C ASP A 384 8.91 -29.69 4.71
N VAL A 385 7.98 -29.63 3.74
CA VAL A 385 7.81 -30.42 2.49
C VAL A 385 7.18 -31.83 2.57
N ARG A 386 5.97 -31.99 1.98
CA ARG A 386 5.67 -32.91 0.83
C ARG A 386 4.20 -32.97 0.36
N ILE A 387 3.98 -32.69 -0.93
CA ILE A 387 3.47 -33.69 -1.89
C ILE A 387 4.73 -34.40 -2.43
N CYS A 388 4.71 -35.71 -2.69
CA CYS A 388 5.93 -36.39 -3.16
C CYS A 388 6.39 -35.81 -4.52
N LEU A 389 7.68 -35.48 -4.64
CA LEU A 389 8.35 -35.16 -5.90
C LEU A 389 9.03 -36.39 -6.52
N ASP A 390 8.66 -37.58 -6.03
CA ASP A 390 9.12 -38.83 -6.62
C ASP A 390 8.43 -39.09 -7.96
N LEU A 391 9.19 -39.69 -8.87
CA LEU A 391 8.74 -40.31 -10.12
C LEU A 391 7.45 -41.12 -9.87
N PHE A 392 6.31 -40.71 -10.46
CA PHE A 392 4.96 -41.22 -10.20
C PHE A 392 4.91 -42.73 -9.86
N ALA A 393 4.86 -43.06 -8.57
CA ALA A 393 4.70 -44.44 -8.10
C ALA A 393 3.20 -44.78 -8.12
N GLU A 394 2.83 -45.73 -8.98
CA GLU A 394 1.44 -46.16 -9.23
C GLU A 394 0.46 -44.99 -9.42
N PRO A 395 0.58 -44.20 -10.51
CA PRO A 395 -0.27 -43.04 -10.73
C PRO A 395 -1.73 -43.44 -10.98
N ARG A 396 -2.66 -42.70 -10.37
CA ARG A 396 -4.11 -42.83 -10.55
C ARG A 396 -4.68 -41.58 -11.18
N VAL A 397 -5.69 -41.74 -12.03
CA VAL A 397 -6.37 -40.65 -12.76
C VAL A 397 -7.65 -40.28 -12.05
N LEU A 398 -7.83 -39.01 -11.70
CA LEU A 398 -9.07 -38.46 -11.17
C LEU A 398 -10.10 -38.20 -12.30
N PRO A 399 -11.40 -38.05 -12.00
CA PRO A 399 -12.43 -37.70 -12.99
C PRO A 399 -12.12 -36.43 -13.79
N CYS A 400 -11.44 -35.47 -13.16
CA CYS A 400 -10.95 -34.24 -13.76
C CYS A 400 -9.68 -34.40 -14.62
N GLN A 401 -9.27 -35.64 -14.90
CA GLN A 401 -8.11 -36.05 -15.72
C GLN A 401 -6.72 -35.75 -15.15
N HIS A 402 -6.62 -35.16 -13.95
CA HIS A 402 -5.35 -35.00 -13.25
C HIS A 402 -4.87 -36.32 -12.64
N SER A 403 -3.55 -36.55 -12.65
CA SER A 403 -2.94 -37.80 -12.18
C SER A 403 -2.02 -37.56 -10.98
N PHE A 404 -2.07 -38.45 -9.99
CA PHE A 404 -1.27 -38.41 -8.76
C PHE A 404 -0.86 -39.80 -8.31
N CYS A 405 0.23 -39.95 -7.54
CA CYS A 405 0.63 -41.24 -6.94
C CYS A 405 -0.48 -41.79 -6.04
N THR A 406 -0.62 -43.12 -6.00
CA THR A 406 -1.61 -43.79 -5.13
C THR A 406 -1.44 -43.35 -3.66
N ASP A 407 -0.22 -43.29 -3.16
CA ASP A 407 0.08 -42.87 -1.78
C ASP A 407 -0.27 -41.40 -1.51
N CYS A 408 -0.05 -40.53 -2.49
CA CYS A 408 -0.41 -39.12 -2.38
C CYS A 408 -1.93 -38.96 -2.30
N LEU A 409 -2.68 -39.71 -3.13
CA LEU A 409 -4.14 -39.70 -3.08
C LEU A 409 -4.71 -40.33 -1.82
N GLN A 410 -4.08 -41.39 -1.29
CA GLN A 410 -4.47 -41.97 0.00
C GLN A 410 -4.31 -40.96 1.14
N LYS A 411 -3.23 -40.16 1.14
CA LYS A 411 -3.04 -39.07 2.12
C LYS A 411 -4.05 -37.92 1.93
N ILE A 412 -4.42 -37.61 0.69
CA ILE A 412 -5.40 -36.56 0.38
C ILE A 412 -6.83 -36.99 0.74
N ALA A 413 -7.15 -38.26 0.52
CA ALA A 413 -8.47 -38.83 0.73
C ALA A 413 -8.66 -39.47 2.12
N ALA A 414 -7.64 -39.45 2.98
CA ALA A 414 -7.79 -39.83 4.38
C ALA A 414 -8.90 -38.98 5.03
N PRO A 415 -9.80 -39.57 5.83
CA PRO A 415 -10.94 -38.86 6.39
C PRO A 415 -10.47 -37.70 7.27
N LYS A 416 -10.68 -36.48 6.79
CA LYS A 416 -10.58 -35.27 7.61
C LYS A 416 -11.72 -35.33 8.63
N GLY A 417 -11.40 -35.25 9.93
CA GLY A 417 -12.37 -35.26 11.02
C GLY A 417 -13.62 -34.43 10.70
N ASN A 418 -14.77 -35.10 10.67
CA ASN A 418 -16.06 -34.49 10.32
C ASN A 418 -16.47 -33.47 11.41
N LYS A 419 -16.56 -32.19 11.04
CA LYS A 419 -17.38 -31.21 11.78
C LYS A 419 -18.87 -31.53 11.55
N PRO A 420 -19.74 -31.57 12.58
CA PRO A 420 -21.18 -31.58 12.34
C PRO A 420 -21.66 -30.16 12.02
N LEU A 421 -22.17 -29.98 10.80
CA LEU A 421 -22.98 -28.82 10.42
C LEU A 421 -24.40 -28.99 10.96
N ARG A 422 -24.88 -27.94 11.64
CA ARG A 422 -26.25 -27.71 12.14
C ARG A 422 -27.35 -28.28 11.24
N ARG A 423 -28.36 -28.96 11.82
CA ARG A 423 -29.77 -28.78 11.43
C ARG A 423 -30.72 -28.93 12.62
N GLY A 424 -31.68 -28.01 12.67
CA GLY A 424 -32.78 -28.02 13.63
C GLY A 424 -33.75 -29.18 13.44
N ARG A 425 -34.56 -29.37 14.49
CA ARG A 425 -35.69 -30.30 14.66
C ARG A 425 -36.36 -30.79 13.38
N SER A 426 -36.44 -32.12 13.20
CA SER A 426 -37.73 -32.83 13.10
C SER A 426 -37.56 -34.34 13.34
N ARG A 427 -38.65 -34.98 13.77
CA ARG A 427 -38.76 -36.30 14.38
C ARG A 427 -38.72 -37.47 13.38
N LYS A 428 -38.23 -38.61 13.90
CA LYS A 428 -38.61 -40.03 13.65
C LYS A 428 -38.67 -40.54 12.20
N THR A 429 -37.74 -41.42 11.85
CA THR A 429 -38.03 -42.80 11.39
C THR A 429 -36.74 -43.63 11.31
N GLN A 430 -36.79 -44.87 11.81
CA GLN A 430 -35.72 -45.86 11.72
C GLN A 430 -35.59 -46.37 10.28
N ASN A 431 -34.36 -46.54 9.76
CA ASN A 431 -33.92 -47.76 9.05
C ASN A 431 -32.49 -47.67 8.48
N LYS A 432 -31.75 -48.76 8.70
CA LYS A 432 -30.72 -49.41 7.86
C LYS A 432 -29.46 -48.62 7.41
N THR A 433 -28.33 -49.18 7.81
CA THR A 433 -26.94 -49.01 7.33
C THR A 433 -26.81 -48.48 5.89
N ALA A 434 -26.26 -47.27 5.74
CA ALA A 434 -25.80 -46.71 4.47
C ALA A 434 -24.28 -46.48 4.55
N GLU A 435 -23.51 -47.16 3.71
CA GLU A 435 -22.09 -46.93 3.47
C GLU A 435 -21.87 -45.48 3.01
N LYS A 436 -20.93 -44.76 3.64
CA LYS A 436 -20.67 -43.35 3.34
C LYS A 436 -19.77 -43.26 2.09
N ALA A 437 -19.95 -42.30 1.19
CA ALA A 437 -19.03 -42.12 0.05
C ALA A 437 -17.74 -41.38 0.50
N LEU A 438 -16.59 -41.65 -0.14
CA LEU A 438 -15.33 -40.94 0.10
C LEU A 438 -15.23 -39.71 -0.80
N GLU A 439 -15.15 -38.50 -0.23
CA GLU A 439 -15.10 -37.24 -0.97
C GLU A 439 -13.83 -36.42 -0.69
N PHE A 440 -13.18 -35.91 -1.74
CA PHE A 440 -12.01 -35.03 -1.63
C PHE A 440 -11.89 -34.09 -2.85
N GLU A 441 -11.09 -33.02 -2.74
CA GLU A 441 -10.84 -32.07 -3.83
C GLU A 441 -9.55 -32.41 -4.59
N CYS A 442 -9.58 -32.29 -5.92
CA CYS A 442 -8.37 -32.38 -6.74
C CYS A 442 -7.37 -31.26 -6.36
N PRO A 443 -6.10 -31.58 -6.05
CA PRO A 443 -5.08 -30.58 -5.72
C PRO A 443 -4.84 -29.53 -6.81
N THR A 444 -5.02 -29.90 -8.09
CA THR A 444 -4.73 -29.02 -9.23
C THR A 444 -5.92 -28.15 -9.61
N CYS A 445 -7.10 -28.72 -9.83
CA CYS A 445 -8.26 -28.00 -10.35
C CYS A 445 -9.36 -27.73 -9.32
N LYS A 446 -9.25 -28.25 -8.09
CA LYS A 446 -10.25 -28.12 -7.01
C LYS A 446 -11.62 -28.74 -7.28
N GLU A 447 -11.75 -29.52 -8.35
CA GLU A 447 -12.97 -30.28 -8.62
C GLU A 447 -13.18 -31.38 -7.57
N THR A 448 -14.41 -31.50 -7.07
CA THR A 448 -14.79 -32.49 -6.06
C THR A 448 -14.85 -33.88 -6.69
N VAL A 449 -14.12 -34.81 -6.09
CA VAL A 449 -14.08 -36.23 -6.46
C VAL A 449 -14.84 -37.02 -5.41
N SER A 450 -15.85 -37.78 -5.83
CA SER A 450 -16.66 -38.65 -4.96
C SER A 450 -16.51 -40.11 -5.40
N LEU A 451 -16.03 -40.97 -4.50
CA LEU A 451 -15.84 -42.40 -4.72
C LEU A 451 -16.86 -43.20 -3.93
N LYS A 452 -17.54 -44.13 -4.60
CA LYS A 452 -18.62 -44.96 -4.02
C LYS A 452 -18.09 -46.05 -3.10
N GLU A 453 -16.93 -46.61 -3.44
CA GLU A 453 -16.20 -47.57 -2.62
C GLU A 453 -15.05 -46.79 -1.98
N HIS A 454 -14.86 -46.87 -0.66
CA HIS A 454 -13.86 -46.13 0.14
C HIS A 454 -12.38 -46.47 -0.18
N VAL A 455 -12.05 -46.69 -1.45
CA VAL A 455 -10.82 -47.33 -1.89
C VAL A 455 -10.26 -46.52 -3.05
N ILE A 456 -9.16 -45.77 -2.81
CA ILE A 456 -8.44 -45.00 -3.84
C ILE A 456 -7.94 -45.91 -4.98
N GLN A 457 -7.78 -47.20 -4.72
CA GLN A 457 -7.42 -48.22 -5.69
C GLN A 457 -8.49 -48.45 -6.77
N SER A 458 -9.74 -47.98 -6.56
CA SER A 458 -10.82 -48.00 -7.56
C SER A 458 -10.59 -46.99 -8.70
N LEU A 459 -9.77 -45.95 -8.49
CA LEU A 459 -9.44 -45.00 -9.54
C LEU A 459 -8.59 -45.66 -10.63
N PRO A 460 -8.83 -45.33 -11.92
CA PRO A 460 -8.05 -45.88 -13.03
C PRO A 460 -6.56 -45.60 -12.87
N ARG A 461 -5.71 -46.61 -13.13
CA ARG A 461 -4.25 -46.42 -13.19
C ARG A 461 -3.87 -45.68 -14.48
N ASN A 462 -2.94 -44.73 -14.39
CA ASN A 462 -2.34 -44.09 -15.54
C ASN A 462 -1.13 -44.90 -16.04
N PHE A 463 -1.40 -45.96 -16.82
CA PHE A 463 -0.36 -46.84 -17.35
C PHE A 463 0.67 -46.11 -18.24
N HIS A 464 0.29 -45.00 -18.87
CA HIS A 464 1.22 -44.21 -19.68
C HIS A 464 2.27 -43.52 -18.81
N LEU A 465 1.84 -42.83 -17.75
CA LEU A 465 2.76 -42.23 -16.78
C LEU A 465 3.62 -43.30 -16.11
N GLN A 466 3.04 -44.43 -15.69
CA GLN A 466 3.79 -45.53 -15.09
C GLN A 466 4.89 -46.09 -16.02
N ASN A 467 4.60 -46.26 -17.31
CA ASN A 467 5.59 -46.71 -18.30
C ASN A 467 6.71 -45.69 -18.52
N ILE A 468 6.40 -44.38 -18.49
CA ILE A 468 7.41 -43.31 -18.56
C ILE A 468 8.31 -43.38 -17.33
N THR A 469 7.73 -43.53 -16.13
CA THR A 469 8.44 -43.67 -14.87
C THR A 469 9.40 -44.86 -14.87
N ASP A 470 8.91 -46.03 -15.29
CA ASP A 470 9.67 -47.28 -15.35
C ASP A 470 10.81 -47.22 -16.39
N SER A 471 10.57 -46.55 -17.52
CA SER A 471 11.58 -46.30 -18.54
C SER A 471 12.70 -45.42 -17.98
N PHE A 472 12.34 -44.32 -17.30
CA PHE A 472 13.30 -43.41 -16.64
C PHE A 472 14.13 -44.10 -15.54
N GLN A 473 13.51 -44.97 -14.75
CA GLN A 473 14.20 -45.74 -13.70
C GLN A 473 15.15 -46.79 -14.28
N LYS A 474 14.81 -47.42 -15.41
CA LYS A 474 15.69 -48.35 -16.13
C LYS A 474 16.89 -47.63 -16.75
N SER A 475 16.71 -46.40 -17.25
CA SER A 475 17.79 -45.54 -17.76
C SER A 475 18.82 -45.17 -16.68
N ARG A 476 18.40 -44.97 -15.42
CA ARG A 476 19.32 -44.69 -14.30
C ARG A 476 20.09 -45.92 -13.83
N LYS A 477 19.52 -47.12 -13.96
CA LYS A 477 20.21 -48.38 -13.59
C LYS A 477 21.22 -48.84 -14.65
N SER A 478 21.14 -48.34 -15.88
CA SER A 478 22.08 -48.65 -16.98
C SER A 478 23.27 -47.68 -17.09
N GLU A 479 23.32 -46.58 -16.33
CA GLU A 479 24.49 -45.68 -16.29
C GLU A 479 25.71 -46.25 -15.53
N GLY A 480 25.58 -47.42 -14.89
CA GLY A 480 26.68 -48.11 -14.20
C GLY A 480 27.47 -49.12 -15.05
N LYS A 481 27.08 -49.41 -16.30
CA LYS A 481 27.82 -50.30 -17.21
C LYS A 481 27.64 -49.86 -18.66
N ARG A 482 28.48 -48.92 -19.13
CA ARG A 482 28.73 -48.76 -20.56
C ARG A 482 29.88 -49.66 -20.98
N LYS A 483 29.61 -50.65 -21.84
CA LYS A 483 30.39 -50.90 -23.07
C LYS A 483 29.68 -51.90 -24.00
N ARG A 484 29.40 -51.36 -25.20
CA ARG A 484 29.48 -51.96 -26.55
C ARG A 484 28.34 -52.84 -27.09
N GLU A 485 28.13 -52.58 -28.39
CA GLU A 485 27.33 -53.27 -29.42
C GLU A 485 25.83 -52.95 -29.36
N GLY A 486 25.17 -52.55 -30.44
CA GLY A 486 25.38 -52.78 -31.87
C GLY A 486 23.98 -53.03 -32.46
N GLU A 487 23.67 -52.41 -33.59
CA GLU A 487 22.32 -52.33 -34.18
C GLU A 487 21.63 -53.68 -34.39
N SER A 488 20.31 -53.75 -34.10
CA SER A 488 19.28 -54.32 -34.99
C SER A 488 17.94 -54.56 -34.27
N GLY A 489 16.83 -54.34 -34.98
CA GLY A 489 15.54 -55.02 -34.73
C GLY A 489 14.57 -54.35 -33.74
N SER A 490 13.80 -53.35 -34.19
CA SER A 490 12.57 -52.96 -33.49
C SER A 490 11.45 -53.97 -33.78
N GLU A 491 11.47 -55.11 -33.08
CA GLU A 491 10.30 -55.98 -32.99
C GLU A 491 9.18 -55.25 -32.22
N LYS A 492 8.03 -55.12 -32.89
CA LYS A 492 6.79 -54.60 -32.29
C LYS A 492 6.39 -55.54 -31.14
N LYS A 493 6.64 -55.14 -29.89
CA LYS A 493 6.10 -55.82 -28.69
C LYS A 493 4.57 -55.86 -28.79
N LYS A 494 4.01 -57.06 -29.02
CA LYS A 494 2.56 -57.31 -28.97
C LYS A 494 2.04 -56.91 -27.58
N ALA A 495 1.04 -56.02 -27.55
CA ALA A 495 0.36 -55.64 -26.32
C ALA A 495 -0.29 -56.89 -25.68
N ARG A 496 -0.12 -57.08 -24.38
CA ARG A 496 -0.82 -58.17 -23.65
C ARG A 496 -2.33 -57.90 -23.69
N PRO A 497 -3.17 -58.90 -23.99
CA PRO A 497 -4.62 -58.73 -24.01
C PRO A 497 -5.14 -58.36 -22.61
N LEU A 498 -6.15 -57.47 -22.56
CA LEU A 498 -6.78 -57.06 -21.32
C LEU A 498 -7.76 -58.15 -20.86
N MET A 499 -7.57 -58.62 -19.63
CA MET A 499 -8.39 -59.66 -19.01
C MET A 499 -9.62 -59.05 -18.33
N CYS A 500 -10.71 -59.81 -18.30
CA CYS A 500 -11.93 -59.41 -17.60
C CYS A 500 -11.70 -59.41 -16.08
N SER A 501 -12.20 -58.39 -15.40
CA SER A 501 -12.10 -58.27 -13.94
C SER A 501 -12.96 -59.29 -13.18
N VAL A 502 -13.99 -59.84 -13.82
CA VAL A 502 -14.91 -60.85 -13.25
C VAL A 502 -14.48 -62.26 -13.63
N HIS A 503 -14.11 -62.47 -14.90
CA HIS A 503 -13.65 -63.75 -15.42
C HIS A 503 -12.15 -63.63 -15.75
N GLN A 504 -11.30 -63.84 -14.74
CA GLN A 504 -9.87 -63.51 -14.80
C GLN A 504 -9.10 -64.24 -15.92
N ASP A 505 -9.62 -65.36 -16.42
CA ASP A 505 -9.05 -66.15 -17.52
C ASP A 505 -9.64 -65.82 -18.91
N GLN A 506 -10.57 -64.86 -18.98
CA GLN A 506 -11.24 -64.46 -20.22
C GLN A 506 -10.82 -63.07 -20.66
N VAL A 507 -10.57 -62.91 -21.97
CA VAL A 507 -10.21 -61.63 -22.58
C VAL A 507 -11.44 -60.77 -22.82
N LEU A 508 -11.27 -59.45 -22.79
CA LEU A 508 -12.32 -58.51 -23.19
C LEU A 508 -12.37 -58.42 -24.72
N ASP A 509 -13.23 -59.22 -25.35
CA ASP A 509 -13.32 -59.44 -26.80
C ASP A 509 -14.67 -59.04 -27.43
N VAL A 510 -15.68 -58.73 -26.63
CA VAL A 510 -17.02 -58.35 -27.09
C VAL A 510 -17.36 -56.92 -26.66
N TYR A 511 -18.04 -56.13 -27.50
CA TYR A 511 -18.54 -54.81 -27.10
C TYR A 511 -20.03 -54.87 -26.77
N CYS A 512 -20.39 -54.54 -25.52
CA CYS A 512 -21.79 -54.44 -25.13
C CYS A 512 -22.32 -53.03 -25.50
N VAL A 513 -23.19 -52.96 -26.50
CA VAL A 513 -23.77 -51.70 -27.01
C VAL A 513 -24.68 -51.07 -25.95
N SER A 514 -25.47 -51.87 -25.25
CA SER A 514 -26.38 -51.40 -24.19
C SER A 514 -25.63 -50.73 -23.03
N CYS A 515 -24.45 -51.25 -22.66
CA CYS A 515 -23.66 -50.73 -21.54
C CYS A 515 -22.48 -49.84 -21.96
N LYS A 516 -22.25 -49.69 -23.28
CA LYS A 516 -21.16 -48.91 -23.88
C LYS A 516 -19.77 -49.25 -23.31
N ARG A 517 -19.48 -50.54 -23.09
CA ARG A 517 -18.20 -51.01 -22.55
C ARG A 517 -17.76 -52.35 -23.16
N PRO A 518 -16.45 -52.61 -23.26
CA PRO A 518 -15.95 -53.94 -23.62
C PRO A 518 -16.19 -54.93 -22.48
N VAL A 519 -16.60 -56.14 -22.83
CA VAL A 519 -16.93 -57.26 -21.94
C VAL A 519 -16.31 -58.54 -22.51
N CYS A 520 -16.18 -59.59 -21.71
CA CYS A 520 -15.81 -60.91 -22.22
C CYS A 520 -17.04 -61.72 -22.62
N THR A 521 -16.85 -62.75 -23.42
CA THR A 521 -17.92 -63.68 -23.85
C THR A 521 -18.70 -64.29 -22.67
N SER A 522 -18.04 -64.68 -21.58
CA SER A 522 -18.71 -65.25 -20.40
C SER A 522 -19.65 -64.26 -19.71
N CYS A 523 -19.31 -62.96 -19.68
CA CYS A 523 -20.20 -61.92 -19.14
C CYS A 523 -21.51 -61.78 -19.92
N VAL A 524 -21.50 -62.13 -21.22
CA VAL A 524 -22.66 -62.03 -22.11
C VAL A 524 -23.53 -63.29 -22.02
N GLN A 525 -22.91 -64.47 -21.89
CA GLN A 525 -23.63 -65.75 -21.88
C GLN A 525 -24.30 -66.02 -20.52
N GLU A 526 -23.56 -65.81 -19.43
CA GLU A 526 -23.98 -66.23 -18.09
C GLU A 526 -23.88 -65.13 -17.02
N GLY A 527 -23.29 -63.98 -17.35
CA GLY A 527 -23.11 -62.86 -16.43
C GLY A 527 -24.11 -61.70 -16.59
N ASP A 528 -23.76 -60.55 -16.01
CA ASP A 528 -24.60 -59.33 -15.93
C ASP A 528 -24.98 -58.70 -17.29
N HIS A 529 -24.44 -59.20 -18.39
CA HIS A 529 -24.75 -58.71 -19.74
C HIS A 529 -25.64 -59.68 -20.54
N ARG A 530 -26.22 -60.68 -19.88
CA ARG A 530 -27.16 -61.61 -20.51
C ARG A 530 -28.40 -60.86 -21.01
N GLY A 531 -28.65 -60.97 -22.32
CA GLY A 531 -29.76 -60.29 -22.99
C GLY A 531 -29.49 -58.84 -23.41
N HIS A 532 -28.30 -58.30 -23.14
CA HIS A 532 -27.91 -56.99 -23.69
C HIS A 532 -27.49 -57.10 -25.15
N THR A 533 -27.71 -56.02 -25.92
CA THR A 533 -27.25 -55.94 -27.31
C THR A 533 -25.72 -55.89 -27.34
N THR A 534 -25.13 -56.85 -28.04
CA THR A 534 -23.68 -56.95 -28.24
C THR A 534 -23.32 -56.71 -29.70
N GLY A 535 -22.08 -56.29 -29.93
CA GLY A 535 -21.54 -56.05 -31.25
C GLY A 535 -20.05 -56.38 -31.30
N ASP A 536 -19.53 -56.44 -32.52
CA ASP A 536 -18.12 -56.65 -32.78
C ASP A 536 -17.27 -55.52 -32.18
N ILE A 537 -16.23 -55.89 -31.44
CA ILE A 537 -15.38 -54.94 -30.74
C ILE A 537 -14.55 -54.09 -31.69
N HIS A 538 -14.16 -54.62 -32.86
CA HIS A 538 -13.40 -53.89 -33.86
C HIS A 538 -14.27 -52.87 -34.60
N ALA A 539 -15.49 -53.23 -34.97
CA ALA A 539 -16.46 -52.32 -35.58
C ALA A 539 -16.88 -51.18 -34.62
N ALA A 540 -17.08 -51.49 -33.33
CA ALA A 540 -17.33 -50.48 -32.31
C ALA A 540 -16.12 -49.56 -32.11
N TYR A 541 -14.91 -50.11 -32.12
CA TYR A 541 -13.66 -49.35 -32.07
C TYR A 541 -13.54 -48.39 -33.26
N ASP A 542 -13.73 -48.86 -34.48
CA ASP A 542 -13.58 -48.03 -35.68
C ASP A 542 -14.61 -46.91 -35.72
N THR A 543 -15.86 -47.20 -35.32
CA THR A 543 -16.91 -46.18 -35.18
C THR A 543 -16.54 -45.14 -34.14
N ALA A 544 -16.18 -45.55 -32.93
CA ALA A 544 -15.80 -44.63 -31.85
C ALA A 544 -14.58 -43.79 -32.23
N ARG A 545 -13.58 -44.42 -32.86
CA ARG A 545 -12.36 -43.76 -33.34
C ARG A 545 -12.65 -42.75 -34.44
N LYS A 546 -13.59 -43.04 -35.34
CA LYS A 546 -14.05 -42.09 -36.38
C LYS A 546 -14.73 -40.88 -35.75
N THR A 547 -15.70 -41.08 -34.85
CA THR A 547 -16.41 -39.98 -34.16
C THR A 547 -15.46 -39.07 -33.37
N VAL A 548 -14.48 -39.66 -32.67
CA VAL A 548 -13.46 -38.90 -31.94
C VAL A 548 -12.58 -38.09 -32.90
N ARG A 549 -12.17 -38.67 -34.04
CA ARG A 549 -11.40 -37.93 -35.06
C ARG A 549 -12.18 -36.76 -35.66
N GLU A 550 -13.45 -36.96 -35.99
CA GLU A 550 -14.31 -35.89 -36.53
C GLU A 550 -14.48 -34.75 -35.52
N SER A 551 -14.70 -35.10 -34.25
CA SER A 551 -14.76 -34.13 -33.14
C SER A 551 -13.42 -33.40 -32.95
N LEU A 552 -12.30 -34.11 -33.10
CA LEU A 552 -10.96 -33.53 -33.01
C LEU A 552 -10.70 -32.52 -34.12
N VAL A 553 -11.06 -32.83 -35.37
CA VAL A 553 -10.91 -31.91 -36.51
C VAL A 553 -11.71 -30.62 -36.29
N LEU A 554 -12.95 -30.71 -35.77
CA LEU A 554 -13.76 -29.54 -35.43
C LEU A 554 -13.12 -28.69 -34.30
N LEU A 555 -12.58 -29.35 -33.27
CA LEU A 555 -11.90 -28.68 -32.17
C LEU A 555 -10.57 -28.04 -32.60
N GLU A 556 -9.80 -28.68 -33.49
CA GLU A 556 -8.59 -28.12 -34.09
C GLU A 556 -8.90 -26.88 -34.92
N GLY A 557 -9.99 -26.89 -35.70
CA GLY A 557 -10.47 -25.72 -36.43
C GLY A 557 -10.86 -24.55 -35.51
N ARG A 558 -11.62 -24.84 -34.44
CA ARG A 558 -11.95 -23.84 -33.40
C ARG A 558 -10.71 -23.32 -32.68
N SER A 559 -9.76 -24.20 -32.37
CA SER A 559 -8.48 -23.84 -31.74
C SER A 559 -7.70 -22.86 -32.62
N LYS A 560 -7.55 -23.15 -33.92
CA LYS A 560 -6.89 -22.25 -34.90
C LYS A 560 -7.58 -20.89 -35.02
N ASN A 561 -8.91 -20.85 -35.03
CA ASN A 561 -9.67 -19.60 -35.05
C ASN A 561 -9.50 -18.78 -33.77
N MET A 562 -9.45 -19.47 -32.62
CA MET A 562 -9.17 -18.85 -31.33
C MET A 562 -7.74 -18.30 -31.27
N THR A 563 -6.74 -19.05 -31.74
CA THR A 563 -5.35 -18.56 -31.79
C THR A 563 -5.21 -17.34 -32.71
N TRP A 564 -5.87 -17.33 -33.86
CA TRP A 564 -5.90 -16.16 -34.75
C TRP A 564 -6.56 -14.93 -34.09
N SER A 565 -7.66 -15.15 -33.37
CA SER A 565 -8.36 -14.08 -32.63
C SER A 565 -7.48 -13.53 -31.49
N LEU A 566 -6.76 -14.41 -30.78
CA LEU A 566 -5.79 -14.04 -29.76
C LEU A 566 -4.62 -13.23 -30.35
N GLU A 567 -4.09 -13.61 -31.51
CA GLU A 567 -3.05 -12.83 -32.19
C GLU A 567 -3.54 -11.45 -32.61
N LYS A 568 -4.79 -11.35 -33.11
CA LYS A 568 -5.40 -10.06 -33.47
C LYS A 568 -5.59 -9.16 -32.24
N LEU A 569 -6.04 -9.72 -31.12
CA LEU A 569 -6.17 -9.00 -29.85
C LEU A 569 -4.80 -8.54 -29.33
N LYS A 570 -3.77 -9.40 -29.36
CA LYS A 570 -2.39 -9.03 -29.01
C LYS A 570 -1.86 -7.88 -29.86
N ARG A 571 -2.11 -7.90 -31.18
CA ARG A 571 -1.72 -6.79 -32.07
C ARG A 571 -2.46 -5.49 -31.75
N SER A 572 -3.73 -5.57 -31.36
CA SER A 572 -4.51 -4.39 -30.95
C SER A 572 -4.01 -3.83 -29.61
N GLU A 573 -3.70 -4.71 -28.66
CA GLU A 573 -3.11 -4.37 -27.37
C GLU A 573 -1.77 -3.65 -27.55
N GLU A 574 -0.88 -4.19 -28.39
CA GLU A 574 0.40 -3.54 -28.69
C GLU A 574 0.22 -2.14 -29.31
N LYS A 575 -0.75 -1.96 -30.22
CA LYS A 575 -1.06 -0.63 -30.77
C LYS A 575 -1.55 0.34 -29.71
N ILE A 576 -2.42 -0.11 -28.80
CA ILE A 576 -2.92 0.71 -27.69
C ILE A 576 -1.77 1.08 -26.75
N LYS A 577 -0.89 0.12 -26.39
CA LYS A 577 0.31 0.37 -25.58
C LYS A 577 1.24 1.41 -26.20
N HIS A 578 1.53 1.28 -27.50
CA HIS A 578 2.37 2.26 -28.21
C HIS A 578 1.71 3.64 -28.26
N SER A 579 0.41 3.71 -28.53
CA SER A 579 -0.35 4.97 -28.55
C SER A 579 -0.38 5.64 -27.18
N ALA A 580 -0.63 4.87 -26.11
CA ALA A 580 -0.64 5.36 -24.74
C ALA A 580 0.74 5.89 -24.34
N LYS A 581 1.82 5.14 -24.62
CA LYS A 581 3.19 5.56 -24.35
C LYS A 581 3.57 6.85 -25.10
N SER A 582 3.14 6.98 -26.36
CA SER A 582 3.35 8.21 -27.13
C SER A 582 2.60 9.40 -26.54
N LEU A 583 1.37 9.20 -26.07
CA LEU A 583 0.58 10.24 -25.42
C LEU A 583 1.18 10.65 -24.08
N GLU A 584 1.58 9.69 -23.25
CA GLU A 584 2.28 9.95 -21.98
C GLU A 584 3.57 10.76 -22.20
N GLN A 585 4.35 10.42 -23.23
CA GLN A 585 5.56 11.16 -23.57
C GLN A 585 5.22 12.59 -24.02
N SER A 586 4.21 12.75 -24.88
CA SER A 586 3.74 14.07 -25.30
C SER A 586 3.27 14.93 -24.12
N ILE A 587 2.57 14.34 -23.14
CA ILE A 587 2.15 15.03 -21.91
C ILE A 587 3.38 15.46 -21.10
N LYS A 588 4.35 14.55 -20.90
CA LYS A 588 5.59 14.86 -20.19
C LYS A 588 6.37 15.99 -20.85
N ASP A 589 6.47 15.97 -22.18
CA ASP A 589 7.18 16.99 -22.95
C ASP A 589 6.47 18.35 -22.85
N GLN A 590 5.13 18.37 -22.99
CA GLN A 590 4.33 19.58 -22.82
C GLN A 590 4.47 20.14 -21.39
N CYS A 591 4.35 19.30 -20.36
CA CYS A 591 4.54 19.72 -18.97
C CYS A 591 5.98 20.21 -18.72
N SER A 592 6.99 19.58 -19.31
CA SER A 592 8.38 20.03 -19.18
C SER A 592 8.60 21.39 -19.84
N ASN A 593 7.98 21.64 -21.00
CA ASN A 593 8.07 22.93 -21.67
C ASN A 593 7.39 24.03 -20.86
N LEU A 594 6.24 23.73 -20.24
CA LEU A 594 5.56 24.65 -19.33
C LEU A 594 6.43 24.98 -18.11
N LYS A 595 7.03 23.98 -17.46
CA LYS A 595 7.95 24.21 -16.33
C LYS A 595 9.11 25.13 -16.72
N LYS A 596 9.77 24.86 -17.85
CA LYS A 596 10.86 25.71 -18.36
C LYS A 596 10.41 27.15 -18.62
N ALA A 597 9.20 27.35 -19.14
CA ALA A 597 8.65 28.69 -19.37
C ALA A 597 8.38 29.44 -18.06
N VAL A 598 7.82 28.77 -17.05
CA VAL A 598 7.60 29.32 -15.70
C VAL A 598 8.92 29.66 -15.03
N ASP A 599 9.90 28.74 -15.04
CA ASP A 599 11.23 28.94 -14.45
C ASP A 599 11.95 30.15 -15.09
N LYS A 600 11.85 30.27 -16.43
CA LYS A 600 12.43 31.40 -17.16
C LYS A 600 11.80 32.73 -16.75
N GLN A 601 10.47 32.74 -16.54
CA GLN A 601 9.75 33.94 -16.12
C GLN A 601 10.05 34.31 -14.66
N GLU A 602 10.15 33.32 -13.78
CA GLU A 602 10.59 33.51 -12.38
C GLU A 602 11.96 34.18 -12.34
N GLN A 603 12.94 33.63 -13.08
CA GLN A 603 14.29 34.19 -13.16
C GLN A 603 14.30 35.64 -13.68
N ALA A 604 13.45 35.96 -14.66
CA ALA A 604 13.33 37.31 -15.20
C ALA A 604 12.80 38.31 -14.15
N LEU A 605 11.75 37.95 -13.40
CA LEU A 605 11.18 38.80 -12.35
C LEU A 605 12.17 39.02 -11.18
N ILE A 606 12.92 37.97 -10.81
CA ILE A 606 13.98 38.08 -9.81
C ILE A 606 15.10 39.02 -10.31
N ALA A 607 15.52 38.89 -11.57
CA ALA A 607 16.54 39.76 -12.16
C ALA A 607 16.09 41.23 -12.18
N GLN A 608 14.84 41.50 -12.56
CA GLN A 608 14.25 42.85 -12.55
C GLN A 608 14.25 43.45 -11.13
N THR A 609 13.87 42.65 -10.13
CA THR A 609 13.87 43.08 -8.72
C THR A 609 15.29 43.41 -8.23
N LYS A 610 16.28 42.58 -8.57
CA LYS A 610 17.69 42.80 -8.23
C LYS A 610 18.23 44.08 -8.89
N ALA A 611 17.89 44.33 -10.16
CA ALA A 611 18.28 45.53 -10.88
C ALA A 611 17.66 46.79 -10.24
N ALA A 612 16.36 46.76 -9.91
CA ALA A 612 15.68 47.86 -9.22
C ALA A 612 16.32 48.17 -7.86
N LYS A 613 16.56 47.14 -7.03
CA LYS A 613 17.28 47.27 -5.74
C LYS A 613 18.62 47.97 -5.90
N THR A 614 19.40 47.56 -6.90
CA THR A 614 20.73 48.12 -7.15
C THR A 614 20.66 49.60 -7.51
N ARG A 615 19.72 50.00 -8.38
CA ARG A 615 19.50 51.42 -8.72
C ARG A 615 19.07 52.25 -7.52
N TYR A 616 18.16 51.75 -6.68
CA TYR A 616 17.72 52.47 -5.47
C TYR A 616 18.87 52.67 -4.47
N LEU A 617 19.65 51.63 -4.20
CA LEU A 617 20.80 51.73 -3.30
C LEU A 617 21.87 52.68 -3.85
N GLN A 618 22.10 52.68 -5.15
CA GLN A 618 23.04 53.61 -5.78
C GLN A 618 22.56 55.06 -5.63
N ARG A 619 21.28 55.33 -5.90
CA ARG A 619 20.71 56.67 -5.72
C ARG A 619 20.76 57.14 -4.27
N GLN A 620 20.52 56.23 -3.32
CA GLN A 620 20.63 56.54 -1.90
C GLN A 620 22.07 56.89 -1.49
N LYS A 621 23.07 56.18 -2.02
CA LYS A 621 24.49 56.51 -1.81
C LYS A 621 24.86 57.88 -2.38
N GLU A 622 24.37 58.21 -3.58
CA GLU A 622 24.58 59.53 -4.19
C GLU A 622 24.00 60.65 -3.30
N LEU A 623 22.74 60.51 -2.86
CA LEU A 623 22.13 61.47 -1.95
C LEU A 623 22.94 61.59 -0.65
N LEU A 624 23.32 60.47 -0.04
CA LEU A 624 24.13 60.48 1.18
C LEU A 624 25.45 61.26 0.99
N SER A 625 26.11 61.10 -0.16
CA SER A 625 27.34 61.83 -0.48
C SER A 625 27.13 63.35 -0.59
N VAL A 626 26.02 63.77 -1.21
CA VAL A 626 25.68 65.19 -1.34
C VAL A 626 25.40 65.81 0.03
N TYR A 627 24.63 65.14 0.89
CA TYR A 627 24.34 65.64 2.23
C TYR A 627 25.57 65.62 3.14
N LYS A 628 26.45 64.61 2.98
CA LYS A 628 27.73 64.56 3.71
C LYS A 628 28.62 65.76 3.36
N ASN A 629 28.76 66.07 2.07
CA ASN A 629 29.53 67.24 1.62
C ASN A 629 28.93 68.56 2.11
N LYS A 630 27.58 68.70 2.07
CA LYS A 630 26.89 69.87 2.63
C LYS A 630 27.16 70.01 4.14
N HIS A 631 27.10 68.90 4.89
CA HIS A 631 27.39 68.88 6.32
C HIS A 631 28.84 69.29 6.64
N GLU A 632 29.82 68.74 5.90
CA GLU A 632 31.23 69.09 6.06
C GLU A 632 31.49 70.59 5.79
N ALA A 633 30.89 71.14 4.73
CA ALA A 633 30.99 72.56 4.41
C ALA A 633 30.38 73.45 5.52
N LEU A 634 29.19 73.09 6.00
CA LEU A 634 28.53 73.81 7.10
C LEU A 634 29.34 73.75 8.40
N THR A 635 29.94 72.60 8.71
CA THR A 635 30.80 72.41 9.88
C THR A 635 32.02 73.32 9.81
N LYS A 636 32.65 73.44 8.63
CA LYS A 636 33.83 74.29 8.43
C LYS A 636 33.50 75.78 8.65
N GLU A 637 32.37 76.24 8.11
CA GLU A 637 31.92 77.64 8.30
C GLU A 637 31.58 77.92 9.77
N LEU A 638 30.98 76.97 10.49
CA LEU A 638 30.73 77.09 11.93
C LEU A 638 32.03 77.19 12.74
N GLU A 639 33.04 76.38 12.44
CA GLU A 639 34.34 76.45 13.14
C GLU A 639 35.08 77.76 12.86
N LEU A 640 35.02 78.28 11.63
CA LEU A 640 35.57 79.60 11.30
C LEU A 640 34.87 80.72 12.08
N ALA A 641 33.53 80.67 12.19
CA ALA A 641 32.77 81.64 12.97
C ALA A 641 33.11 81.58 14.46
N LYS A 642 33.27 80.37 15.03
CA LYS A 642 33.73 80.19 16.42
C LYS A 642 35.13 80.76 16.64
N HIS A 643 36.07 80.50 15.73
CA HIS A 643 37.43 81.00 15.84
C HIS A 643 37.49 82.54 15.80
N HIS A 644 36.68 83.19 14.97
CA HIS A 644 36.56 84.65 14.97
C HIS A 644 35.99 85.22 16.29
N LEU A 645 35.09 84.49 16.96
CA LEU A 645 34.58 84.89 18.28
C LEU A 645 35.64 84.82 19.39
N GLU A 646 36.69 84.02 19.21
CA GLU A 646 37.81 83.91 20.16
C GLU A 646 38.87 85.02 19.99
N ASN A 647 38.73 85.85 18.95
CA ASN A 647 39.72 86.86 18.57
C ASN A 647 39.70 88.06 19.56
N LYS A 648 40.79 88.25 20.32
CA LYS A 648 40.86 89.22 21.43
C LYS A 648 41.17 90.66 21.02
N GLN A 649 41.31 90.95 19.72
CA GLN A 649 41.66 92.27 19.18
C GLN A 649 40.39 92.98 18.64
N PRO A 650 39.89 94.04 19.31
CA PRO A 650 38.59 94.65 18.98
C PRO A 650 38.51 95.22 17.55
N VAL A 651 39.61 95.77 17.04
CA VAL A 651 39.65 96.40 15.71
C VAL A 651 39.45 95.36 14.60
N ASN A 652 40.16 94.23 14.65
CA ASN A 652 40.05 93.17 13.64
C ASN A 652 38.68 92.51 13.68
N PHE A 653 38.14 92.25 14.89
CA PHE A 653 36.79 91.71 15.04
C PHE A 653 35.73 92.63 14.42
N LEU A 654 35.80 93.94 14.68
CA LEU A 654 34.84 94.90 14.14
C LEU A 654 34.98 95.12 12.62
N MET A 655 36.16 94.91 12.04
CA MET A 655 36.35 94.94 10.59
C MET A 655 35.67 93.75 9.89
N ASP A 656 35.66 92.58 10.53
CA ASP A 656 35.17 91.33 9.91
C ASP A 656 33.72 90.98 10.31
N VAL A 657 33.18 91.56 11.38
CA VAL A 657 31.87 91.18 11.97
C VAL A 657 30.70 91.37 11.02
N GLN A 658 30.71 92.42 10.18
CA GLN A 658 29.63 92.64 9.20
C GLN A 658 29.61 91.54 8.14
N ALA A 659 30.77 91.16 7.61
CA ALA A 659 30.88 90.08 6.65
C ALA A 659 30.46 88.73 7.27
N LEU A 660 30.88 88.48 8.52
CA LEU A 660 30.50 87.27 9.24
C LEU A 660 28.99 87.20 9.54
N GLN A 661 28.38 88.30 9.97
CA GLN A 661 26.93 88.39 10.22
C GLN A 661 26.14 88.17 8.93
N GLN A 662 26.59 88.73 7.82
CA GLN A 662 25.95 88.54 6.51
C GLN A 662 25.98 87.07 6.10
N LYS A 663 27.14 86.40 6.24
CA LYS A 663 27.32 84.98 5.94
C LYS A 663 26.49 84.06 6.85
N LEU A 664 26.42 84.34 8.15
CA LEU A 664 25.58 83.61 9.10
C LEU A 664 24.08 83.79 8.80
N THR A 665 23.68 84.99 8.39
CA THR A 665 22.29 85.27 8.00
C THR A 665 21.91 84.53 6.72
N GLU A 666 22.83 84.41 5.75
CA GLU A 666 22.65 83.60 4.54
C GLU A 666 22.51 82.11 4.86
N LEU A 667 23.34 81.58 5.77
CA LEU A 667 23.23 80.20 6.24
C LEU A 667 21.92 79.93 6.99
N GLN A 668 21.46 80.87 7.81
CA GLN A 668 20.16 80.78 8.49
C GLN A 668 18.97 80.84 7.51
N LYS A 669 19.08 81.61 6.42
CA LYS A 669 18.07 81.67 5.35
C LYS A 669 18.08 80.42 4.47
N SER A 670 19.21 79.70 4.40
CA SER A 670 19.35 78.44 3.64
C SER A 670 18.64 77.24 4.28
N GLN A 671 17.72 77.47 5.21
CA GLN A 671 16.87 76.46 5.85
C GLN A 671 15.87 75.87 4.85
N GLU A 672 16.37 75.18 3.81
CA GLU A 672 15.62 74.16 3.10
C GLU A 672 15.27 73.10 4.14
N THR A 673 13.97 72.96 4.41
CA THR A 673 13.44 72.02 5.38
C THR A 673 14.05 70.64 5.12
N CYS A 674 14.53 70.01 6.19
CA CYS A 674 14.97 68.61 6.18
C CYS A 674 13.75 67.66 6.09
N ASP A 675 12.73 68.02 5.31
CA ASP A 675 11.61 67.16 4.94
C ASP A 675 12.06 66.29 3.76
N VAL A 676 13.11 65.50 3.98
CA VAL A 676 13.35 64.35 3.11
C VAL A 676 12.27 63.33 3.48
N LEU A 677 11.07 63.51 2.93
CA LEU A 677 10.12 62.42 2.74
C LEU A 677 10.87 61.36 1.95
N PHE A 678 11.45 60.38 2.66
CA PHE A 678 11.96 59.17 2.04
C PHE A 678 10.80 58.61 1.21
N PRO A 679 10.87 58.59 -0.13
CA PRO A 679 9.86 57.90 -0.87
C PRO A 679 10.07 56.43 -0.55
N HIS A 680 9.26 55.88 0.36
CA HIS A 680 9.08 54.45 0.54
C HIS A 680 8.49 53.91 -0.78
N THR A 681 9.33 53.84 -1.81
CA THR A 681 9.03 53.14 -3.05
C THR A 681 9.20 51.67 -2.70
N SER A 682 8.10 51.08 -2.22
CA SER A 682 8.03 49.65 -1.98
C SER A 682 8.47 48.91 -3.24
N LEU A 683 9.45 48.03 -3.12
CA LEU A 683 9.91 47.15 -4.21
C LEU A 683 8.74 46.36 -4.83
N SER A 684 7.64 46.18 -4.10
CA SER A 684 6.40 45.57 -4.60
C SER A 684 5.74 46.32 -5.77
N LYS A 685 6.03 47.62 -5.97
CA LYS A 685 5.52 48.42 -7.09
C LYS A 685 6.37 48.29 -8.37
N CYS A 686 7.53 47.64 -8.30
CA CYS A 686 8.46 47.47 -9.43
C CYS A 686 8.26 46.16 -10.20
N VAL A 687 7.39 45.27 -9.71
CA VAL A 687 7.15 43.94 -10.27
C VAL A 687 5.67 43.84 -10.63
N ASP A 688 5.36 43.71 -11.91
CA ASP A 688 3.99 43.47 -12.37
C ASP A 688 3.76 41.97 -12.56
N PHE A 689 2.95 41.37 -11.69
CA PHE A 689 2.58 39.96 -11.78
C PHE A 689 1.43 39.71 -12.77
N ARG A 690 0.72 40.75 -13.24
CA ARG A 690 -0.46 40.61 -14.11
C ARG A 690 -0.16 39.89 -15.43
N PRO A 691 0.97 40.12 -16.13
CA PRO A 691 1.30 39.38 -17.36
C PRO A 691 1.51 37.88 -17.10
N THR A 692 2.11 37.54 -15.95
CA THR A 692 2.35 36.16 -15.52
C THR A 692 1.04 35.47 -15.14
N LEU A 693 0.16 36.17 -14.43
CA LEU A 693 -1.19 35.68 -14.10
C LEU A 693 -2.06 35.51 -15.35
N GLN A 694 -1.98 36.41 -16.34
CA GLN A 694 -2.67 36.25 -17.62
C GLN A 694 -2.15 35.05 -18.43
N THR A 695 -0.83 34.80 -18.39
CA THR A 695 -0.21 33.65 -19.05
C THR A 695 -0.64 32.34 -18.38
N LEU A 696 -0.70 32.30 -17.05
CA LEU A 696 -1.16 31.14 -16.28
C LEU A 696 -2.68 30.90 -16.41
N GLN A 697 -3.49 31.97 -16.47
CA GLN A 697 -4.92 31.90 -16.75
C GLN A 697 -5.24 31.43 -18.17
N GLY A 698 -4.36 31.70 -19.14
CA GLY A 698 -4.45 31.15 -20.49
C GLY A 698 -4.06 29.67 -20.60
N MET A 699 -3.59 29.04 -19.51
CA MET A 699 -3.08 27.66 -19.47
C MET A 699 -3.99 26.69 -18.68
N GLU A 700 -5.26 27.04 -18.43
CA GLU A 700 -6.20 26.16 -17.70
C GLU A 700 -6.40 24.81 -18.42
N LEU A 701 -5.80 23.78 -17.82
CA LEU A 701 -6.01 22.37 -18.09
C LEU A 701 -7.51 22.06 -17.97
N SER A 702 -8.08 21.55 -19.05
CA SER A 702 -9.46 21.07 -19.19
C SER A 702 -9.99 20.42 -17.91
N HIS A 703 -10.95 21.09 -17.27
CA HIS A 703 -11.68 20.53 -16.13
C HIS A 703 -12.53 19.32 -16.55
N ASP A 704 -12.55 18.36 -15.63
CA ASP A 704 -13.21 17.06 -15.62
C ASP A 704 -14.60 17.05 -16.28
N SER A 705 -14.73 16.31 -17.39
CA SER A 705 -15.98 16.12 -18.12
C SER A 705 -16.98 15.17 -17.45
N SER A 706 -16.72 14.73 -16.21
CA SER A 706 -17.59 13.76 -15.49
C SER A 706 -18.44 14.36 -14.35
N SER A 707 -18.25 15.63 -13.99
CA SER A 707 -19.03 16.26 -12.91
C SER A 707 -20.48 16.55 -13.32
N THR A 708 -21.46 16.17 -12.48
CA THR A 708 -22.89 16.53 -12.63
C THR A 708 -23.24 17.89 -12.03
N GLU A 709 -22.27 18.56 -11.40
CA GLU A 709 -22.44 19.86 -10.75
C GLU A 709 -21.36 20.86 -11.23
N LEU A 710 -21.73 22.13 -11.31
CA LEU A 710 -20.85 23.25 -11.67
C LEU A 710 -21.08 24.41 -10.70
N THR A 711 -20.00 25.04 -10.23
CA THR A 711 -20.07 26.26 -9.42
C THR A 711 -19.25 27.37 -10.07
N ILE A 712 -19.87 28.53 -10.33
CA ILE A 712 -19.20 29.71 -10.87
C ILE A 712 -19.33 30.85 -9.88
N ARG A 713 -18.23 31.53 -9.55
CA ARG A 713 -18.21 32.66 -8.61
C ARG A 713 -17.77 33.96 -9.27
N ALA A 714 -18.32 35.08 -8.80
CA ALA A 714 -17.89 36.42 -9.16
C ALA A 714 -17.89 37.34 -7.93
N SER A 715 -16.81 38.08 -7.72
CA SER A 715 -16.76 39.15 -6.72
C SER A 715 -17.02 40.49 -7.40
N ILE A 716 -17.93 41.29 -6.86
CA ILE A 716 -18.31 42.55 -7.49
C ILE A 716 -18.38 43.70 -6.50
N SER A 717 -17.83 44.85 -6.89
CA SER A 717 -17.91 46.09 -6.12
C SER A 717 -19.33 46.66 -6.17
N VAL A 718 -19.88 47.04 -5.03
CA VAL A 718 -21.20 47.68 -4.92
C VAL A 718 -21.12 49.13 -5.44
N ALA A 719 -20.01 49.83 -5.23
CA ALA A 719 -19.78 51.18 -5.74
C ALA A 719 -19.90 51.25 -7.28
N ASP A 720 -19.41 50.21 -7.94
CA ASP A 720 -19.47 49.97 -9.38
C ASP A 720 -20.89 49.87 -9.95
N PHE A 721 -21.89 49.56 -9.11
CA PHE A 721 -23.32 49.59 -9.46
C PHE A 721 -24.00 50.88 -9.01
N ARG A 722 -23.57 51.46 -7.89
CA ARG A 722 -24.10 52.73 -7.40
C ARG A 722 -23.90 53.85 -8.42
N THR A 723 -22.69 53.98 -8.96
CA THR A 723 -22.30 55.11 -9.83
C THR A 723 -22.02 54.70 -11.28
N GLY A 724 -21.97 53.40 -11.57
CA GLY A 724 -21.66 52.90 -12.92
C GLY A 724 -22.77 53.16 -13.96
N PRO A 725 -22.42 53.17 -15.26
CA PRO A 725 -23.39 53.29 -16.34
C PRO A 725 -24.37 52.10 -16.36
N VAL A 726 -25.65 52.40 -16.55
CA VAL A 726 -26.74 51.42 -16.64
C VAL A 726 -26.51 50.55 -17.89
N GLY A 727 -26.74 49.24 -17.77
CA GLY A 727 -26.56 48.27 -18.86
C GLY A 727 -25.12 47.83 -19.12
N LYS A 728 -24.13 48.31 -18.34
CA LYS A 728 -22.74 47.84 -18.48
C LYS A 728 -22.62 46.37 -18.10
N ARG A 729 -22.30 45.53 -19.09
CA ARG A 729 -22.08 44.09 -18.94
C ARG A 729 -20.74 43.81 -18.27
N ARG A 730 -20.78 42.97 -17.24
CA ARG A 730 -19.61 42.39 -16.58
C ARG A 730 -19.73 40.87 -16.62
N TYR A 731 -18.62 40.18 -16.81
CA TYR A 731 -18.59 38.74 -16.91
C TYR A 731 -17.67 38.16 -15.85
N SER A 732 -18.03 37.01 -15.27
CA SER A 732 -17.06 36.18 -14.54
C SER A 732 -16.06 35.57 -15.51
N SER A 733 -15.00 34.97 -14.95
CA SER A 733 -14.22 33.97 -15.69
C SER A 733 -15.16 32.89 -16.22
N ALA A 734 -14.86 32.43 -17.43
CA ALA A 734 -15.59 31.35 -18.06
C ALA A 734 -15.09 30.00 -17.54
N VAL A 735 -16.00 29.04 -17.41
CA VAL A 735 -15.73 27.68 -16.94
C VAL A 735 -16.31 26.71 -17.95
N VAL A 736 -15.49 25.76 -18.41
CA VAL A 736 -15.97 24.70 -19.31
C VAL A 736 -16.57 23.56 -18.48
N TRP A 737 -17.83 23.23 -18.72
CA TRP A 737 -18.54 22.14 -18.06
C TRP A 737 -19.55 21.50 -19.02
N GLN A 738 -19.61 20.17 -19.04
CA GLN A 738 -20.36 19.39 -20.03
C GLN A 738 -19.99 19.76 -21.49
N SER A 739 -18.70 20.07 -21.72
CA SER A 739 -18.16 20.54 -23.01
C SER A 739 -18.78 21.84 -23.55
N LEU A 740 -19.36 22.66 -22.69
CA LEU A 740 -19.92 23.98 -23.01
C LEU A 740 -19.24 25.03 -22.12
N GLU A 741 -19.06 26.25 -22.63
CA GLU A 741 -18.47 27.35 -21.87
C GLU A 741 -19.55 28.12 -21.10
N TRP A 742 -19.39 28.22 -19.77
CA TRP A 742 -20.35 28.86 -18.85
C TRP A 742 -19.74 30.06 -18.13
N ARG A 743 -20.51 31.11 -17.91
CA ARG A 743 -20.09 32.27 -17.09
C ARG A 743 -21.28 33.02 -16.50
N LEU A 744 -21.03 33.81 -15.46
CA LEU A 744 -22.00 34.78 -14.96
C LEU A 744 -21.95 36.04 -15.82
N LEU A 745 -23.11 36.50 -16.31
CA LEU A 745 -23.34 37.81 -16.87
C LEU A 745 -24.02 38.68 -15.81
N ILE A 746 -23.41 39.80 -15.47
CA ILE A 746 -23.91 40.74 -14.48
C ILE A 746 -24.06 42.12 -15.11
N GLU A 747 -25.20 42.76 -14.88
CA GLU A 747 -25.53 44.09 -15.37
C GLU A 747 -26.19 44.92 -14.27
N ASN A 748 -26.21 46.24 -14.47
CA ASN A 748 -27.07 47.13 -13.70
C ASN A 748 -28.28 47.51 -14.55
N LYS A 749 -29.48 47.42 -13.99
CA LYS A 749 -30.72 47.83 -14.65
C LYS A 749 -31.43 48.90 -13.84
N LEU A 750 -31.94 49.93 -14.51
CA LEU A 750 -32.92 50.84 -13.93
C LEU A 750 -34.32 50.35 -14.29
N SER A 751 -35.18 50.15 -13.29
CA SER A 751 -36.58 49.74 -13.47
C SER A 751 -37.53 50.69 -12.74
N THR A 752 -38.66 51.00 -13.37
CA THR A 752 -39.73 51.79 -12.77
C THR A 752 -40.59 50.86 -11.90
N VAL A 753 -40.64 51.12 -10.60
CA VAL A 753 -41.50 50.40 -9.65
C VAL A 753 -42.44 51.38 -8.94
N SER A 754 -43.49 50.88 -8.30
CA SER A 754 -44.42 51.68 -7.48
C SER A 754 -43.65 52.39 -6.37
N GLY A 755 -43.31 53.67 -6.58
CA GLY A 755 -42.46 54.47 -5.68
C GLY A 755 -41.22 55.11 -6.33
N GLY A 756 -40.99 54.94 -7.64
CA GLY A 756 -39.92 55.62 -8.39
C GLY A 756 -39.03 54.69 -9.20
N GLN A 757 -37.95 55.23 -9.76
CA GLN A 757 -36.93 54.42 -10.45
C GLN A 757 -35.96 53.81 -9.44
N LYS A 758 -35.77 52.48 -9.48
CA LYS A 758 -34.78 51.77 -8.65
C LYS A 758 -33.72 51.09 -9.51
N ARG A 759 -32.52 50.95 -8.94
CA ARG A 759 -31.41 50.20 -9.55
C ARG A 759 -31.42 48.76 -9.06
N PHE A 760 -31.34 47.83 -10.00
CA PHE A 760 -31.29 46.40 -9.74
C PHE A 760 -29.96 45.82 -10.22
N LEU A 761 -29.43 44.92 -9.41
CA LEU A 761 -28.43 43.96 -9.88
C LEU A 761 -29.14 42.95 -10.76
N SER A 762 -28.73 42.84 -12.02
CA SER A 762 -29.18 41.79 -12.93
C SER A 762 -28.15 40.67 -12.97
N VAL A 763 -28.57 39.42 -12.81
CA VAL A 763 -27.66 38.26 -12.78
C VAL A 763 -28.21 37.17 -13.68
N PHE A 764 -27.37 36.74 -14.63
CA PHE A 764 -27.67 35.67 -15.57
C PHE A 764 -26.54 34.66 -15.60
N LEU A 765 -26.88 33.38 -15.73
CA LEU A 765 -25.96 32.36 -16.16
C LEU A 765 -26.00 32.31 -17.70
N GLN A 766 -24.84 32.47 -18.33
CA GLN A 766 -24.62 32.45 -19.77
C GLN A 766 -23.89 31.17 -20.18
N CYS A 767 -24.36 30.50 -21.24
CA CYS A 767 -23.74 29.34 -21.87
C CYS A 767 -23.46 29.64 -23.35
N LEU A 768 -22.19 29.65 -23.76
CA LEU A 768 -21.77 30.13 -25.09
C LEU A 768 -21.68 29.05 -26.19
N GLY A 769 -22.04 27.79 -25.91
CA GLY A 769 -21.91 26.71 -26.90
C GLY A 769 -20.46 26.33 -27.19
N ARG A 770 -20.20 25.52 -28.24
CA ARG A 770 -18.85 25.26 -28.76
C ARG A 770 -18.54 26.22 -29.92
N PRO A 771 -17.31 26.74 -30.04
CA PRO A 771 -16.90 27.57 -31.19
C PRO A 771 -17.01 26.85 -32.54
N ASP A 772 -16.86 25.51 -32.56
CA ASP A 772 -16.63 24.75 -33.80
C ASP A 772 -17.82 23.89 -34.27
N SER A 773 -18.97 23.94 -33.58
CA SER A 773 -20.12 23.09 -33.94
C SER A 773 -21.22 23.89 -34.64
N GLN A 774 -21.39 23.69 -35.95
CA GLN A 774 -22.61 24.07 -36.69
C GLN A 774 -23.85 23.21 -36.31
N GLY A 775 -23.87 22.60 -35.12
CA GLY A 775 -24.91 21.67 -34.67
C GLY A 775 -25.84 22.25 -33.62
N ALA A 776 -27.10 21.81 -33.61
CA ALA A 776 -28.09 22.13 -32.59
C ALA A 776 -27.73 21.46 -31.25
N TRP A 777 -27.22 22.24 -30.30
CA TRP A 777 -26.99 21.80 -28.92
C TRP A 777 -28.12 22.29 -28.02
N PHE A 778 -28.48 21.50 -27.01
CA PHE A 778 -29.28 21.99 -25.90
C PHE A 778 -28.88 21.31 -24.59
N LEU A 779 -28.98 22.04 -23.47
CA LEU A 779 -28.79 21.49 -22.14
C LEU A 779 -29.82 22.07 -21.17
N THR A 780 -30.51 21.20 -20.44
CA THR A 780 -31.42 21.63 -19.37
C THR A 780 -30.69 21.52 -18.05
N VAL A 781 -30.67 22.60 -17.27
CA VAL A 781 -30.04 22.62 -15.95
C VAL A 781 -30.92 23.30 -14.92
N ALA A 782 -30.80 22.86 -13.66
CA ALA A 782 -31.25 23.61 -12.50
C ALA A 782 -30.11 24.50 -12.00
N THR A 783 -30.36 25.80 -11.89
CA THR A 783 -29.38 26.78 -11.41
C THR A 783 -29.92 27.51 -10.18
N GLN A 784 -29.11 27.54 -9.14
CA GLN A 784 -29.28 28.38 -7.97
C GLN A 784 -28.34 29.57 -8.10
N LEU A 785 -28.88 30.75 -8.39
CA LEU A 785 -28.12 32.01 -8.32
C LEU A 785 -28.22 32.53 -6.88
N ARG A 786 -27.09 32.79 -6.25
CA ARG A 786 -27.03 33.22 -4.85
C ARG A 786 -25.98 34.30 -4.58
N ILE A 787 -26.25 35.14 -3.59
CA ILE A 787 -25.27 36.03 -2.95
C ILE A 787 -24.90 35.38 -1.63
N LEU A 788 -23.61 35.08 -1.46
CA LEU A 788 -23.12 34.43 -0.25
C LEU A 788 -23.01 35.44 0.90
N PRO A 789 -23.43 35.07 2.12
CA PRO A 789 -23.21 35.90 3.30
C PRO A 789 -21.72 36.01 3.58
N GLN A 790 -21.27 37.21 3.92
CA GLN A 790 -19.87 37.51 4.23
C GLN A 790 -19.66 37.80 5.72
N GLU A 791 -20.74 37.93 6.49
CA GLU A 791 -20.73 38.10 7.93
C GLU A 791 -21.57 37.00 8.61
N ALA A 792 -21.25 36.65 9.85
CA ALA A 792 -21.86 35.51 10.55
C ALA A 792 -23.39 35.62 10.76
N HIS A 793 -23.94 36.84 10.74
CA HIS A 793 -25.36 37.11 10.86
C HIS A 793 -26.07 37.34 9.51
N GLY A 794 -25.32 37.31 8.39
CA GLY A 794 -25.87 37.49 7.05
C GLY A 794 -26.65 36.27 6.58
N GLN A 795 -27.85 36.50 6.02
CA GLN A 795 -28.66 35.44 5.43
C GLN A 795 -28.46 35.41 3.91
N MET A 796 -28.10 34.24 3.37
CA MET A 796 -27.89 34.03 1.94
C MET A 796 -29.12 34.43 1.11
N TYR A 797 -28.95 35.32 0.14
CA TYR A 797 -29.99 35.67 -0.84
C TYR A 797 -29.90 34.72 -2.04
N GLN A 798 -31.01 34.14 -2.48
CA GLN A 798 -31.00 33.15 -3.55
C GLN A 798 -32.27 33.14 -4.39
N LYS A 799 -32.15 32.77 -5.67
CA LYS A 799 -33.29 32.40 -6.53
C LYS A 799 -32.92 31.17 -7.37
N TRP A 800 -33.92 30.30 -7.58
CA TRP A 800 -33.78 29.08 -8.38
C TRP A 800 -34.43 29.25 -9.75
N LEU A 801 -33.76 28.74 -10.78
CA LEU A 801 -34.29 28.67 -12.13
C LEU A 801 -33.96 27.30 -12.73
N ARG A 802 -34.91 26.68 -13.43
CA ARG A 802 -34.65 25.52 -14.27
C ARG A 802 -34.91 25.92 -15.70
N ASN A 803 -33.89 25.86 -16.55
CA ASN A 803 -34.00 26.34 -17.92
C ASN A 803 -33.23 25.44 -18.89
N ARG A 804 -33.72 25.42 -20.13
CA ARG A 804 -33.03 24.89 -21.29
C ARG A 804 -32.19 25.99 -21.93
N TYR A 805 -30.92 25.68 -22.15
CA TYR A 805 -29.95 26.49 -22.89
C TYR A 805 -29.78 25.90 -24.28
N ASP A 806 -29.69 26.75 -25.28
CA ASP A 806 -29.41 26.43 -26.67
C ASP A 806 -28.77 27.66 -27.35
N ALA A 807 -28.44 27.54 -28.63
CA ALA A 807 -27.80 28.62 -29.39
C ALA A 807 -28.62 29.93 -29.46
N GLN A 808 -29.95 29.86 -29.35
CA GLN A 808 -30.85 31.03 -29.39
C GLN A 808 -31.11 31.60 -27.98
N HIS A 809 -30.98 30.78 -26.94
CA HIS A 809 -31.32 31.12 -25.57
C HIS A 809 -30.14 30.91 -24.60
N ALA A 810 -29.01 31.53 -24.90
CA ALA A 810 -27.76 31.38 -24.16
C ALA A 810 -27.74 32.02 -22.76
N ASN A 811 -28.66 32.92 -22.42
CA ASN A 811 -28.67 33.68 -21.16
C ASN A 811 -29.96 33.41 -20.38
N LYS A 812 -29.86 32.94 -19.13
CA LYS A 812 -31.04 32.76 -18.25
C LYS A 812 -30.73 33.26 -16.84
N GLY A 813 -31.70 33.95 -16.23
CA GLY A 813 -31.51 34.63 -14.95
C GLY A 813 -32.57 35.70 -14.72
N TRP A 814 -32.25 36.68 -13.88
CA TRP A 814 -33.17 37.75 -13.52
C TRP A 814 -32.58 39.10 -13.88
N SER A 815 -33.34 39.88 -14.65
CA SER A 815 -33.04 41.29 -14.89
C SER A 815 -33.22 42.15 -13.63
N GLU A 816 -34.04 41.69 -12.69
CA GLU A 816 -34.27 42.29 -11.37
C GLU A 816 -33.97 41.25 -10.29
N PHE A 817 -32.67 40.91 -10.12
CA PHE A 817 -32.25 39.87 -9.20
C PHE A 817 -32.37 40.35 -7.75
N ILE A 818 -31.74 41.47 -7.40
CA ILE A 818 -31.86 42.15 -6.10
C ILE A 818 -31.78 43.66 -6.29
N ALA A 819 -32.54 44.44 -5.50
CA ALA A 819 -32.49 45.89 -5.54
C ALA A 819 -31.23 46.41 -4.81
N LEU A 820 -30.61 47.49 -5.31
CA LEU A 820 -29.39 48.03 -4.71
C LEU A 820 -29.63 48.46 -3.25
N GLU A 821 -30.81 49.01 -2.95
CA GLU A 821 -31.18 49.44 -1.61
C GLU A 821 -31.22 48.25 -0.63
N GLU A 822 -31.50 47.03 -1.09
CA GLU A 822 -31.48 45.84 -0.25
C GLU A 822 -30.07 45.36 0.09
N LEU A 823 -29.12 45.54 -0.84
CA LEU A 823 -27.70 45.28 -0.60
C LEU A 823 -27.07 46.31 0.34
N GLU A 824 -27.60 47.53 0.34
CA GLU A 824 -27.09 48.66 1.13
C GLU A 824 -27.78 48.80 2.50
N LYS A 825 -28.74 47.92 2.84
CA LYS A 825 -29.33 47.89 4.18
C LYS A 825 -28.24 47.68 5.24
N PRO A 826 -28.21 48.51 6.30
CA PRO A 826 -27.34 48.25 7.45
C PRO A 826 -27.56 46.83 7.98
N ASN A 827 -26.48 46.13 8.29
CA ASN A 827 -26.49 44.75 8.82
C ASN A 827 -27.13 43.70 7.89
N CYS A 828 -27.12 43.91 6.56
CA CYS A 828 -27.58 42.89 5.62
C CYS A 828 -26.68 41.63 5.60
N GLY A 829 -25.41 41.76 6.05
CA GLY A 829 -24.41 40.70 6.12
C GLY A 829 -23.99 40.09 4.77
N LEU A 830 -24.46 40.66 3.65
CA LEU A 830 -24.14 40.23 2.27
C LEU A 830 -22.98 41.01 1.64
N VAL A 831 -22.68 42.20 2.15
CA VAL A 831 -21.62 43.10 1.66
C VAL A 831 -20.51 43.17 2.70
N ASN A 832 -19.26 42.92 2.29
CA ASN A 832 -18.06 43.15 3.11
C ASN A 832 -17.04 43.92 2.27
N ASP A 833 -16.37 44.92 2.84
CA ASP A 833 -15.47 45.85 2.15
C ASP A 833 -16.04 46.43 0.84
N GLY A 834 -17.35 46.71 0.82
CA GLY A 834 -18.04 47.25 -0.36
C GLY A 834 -18.17 46.27 -1.53
N ARG A 835 -18.00 44.96 -1.31
CA ARG A 835 -18.11 43.91 -2.34
C ARG A 835 -19.16 42.87 -1.98
N VAL A 836 -19.74 42.23 -3.01
CA VAL A 836 -20.62 41.05 -2.92
C VAL A 836 -19.99 39.85 -3.62
N ILE A 837 -20.24 38.64 -3.10
CA ILE A 837 -19.85 37.38 -3.76
C ILE A 837 -21.09 36.74 -4.36
N LEU A 838 -21.18 36.75 -5.69
CA LEU A 838 -22.18 36.01 -6.45
C LEU A 838 -21.70 34.60 -6.74
N GLU A 839 -22.63 33.67 -6.72
CA GLU A 839 -22.40 32.30 -7.14
C GLU A 839 -23.57 31.76 -7.96
N ALA A 840 -23.25 31.08 -9.07
CA ALA A 840 -24.15 30.16 -9.75
C ALA A 840 -23.77 28.74 -9.37
N PHE A 841 -24.67 28.03 -8.69
CA PHE A 841 -24.57 26.60 -8.47
C PHE A 841 -25.51 25.88 -9.45
N VAL A 842 -24.95 25.07 -10.34
CA VAL A 842 -25.61 24.50 -11.51
C VAL A 842 -25.60 22.98 -11.40
N LYS A 843 -26.74 22.35 -11.69
CA LYS A 843 -26.95 20.89 -11.65
C LYS A 843 -27.67 20.43 -12.91
N LEU A 844 -27.27 19.28 -13.45
CA LEU A 844 -27.98 18.61 -14.55
C LEU A 844 -29.40 18.18 -14.14
#